data_AF-F0SUM5-F1
#
_entry.id   AF-F0SUM5-F1
#
_cell.length_a   1.000
_cell.length_b   1.000
_cell.length_c   1.000
_cell.angle_alpha   90.00
_cell.angle_beta   90.00
_cell.angle_gamma   90.00
#
_symmetry.space_group_name_H-M   'P 1'
#
loop_
_entity.id
_entity.type
_entity.pdbx_description
1 polymer ?
#
loop_
_entity_poly.entity_id
_entity_poly.type
_entity_poly.pdbx_seq_one_letter_code
_entity_poly.pdbx_strand_id
1 'polypeptide(L)'
;MRFFDKPFTAAIFDMDGTMFDTERLRMDMLKKAARELYGEEMDDGLLIDCLGVSAITAEQMARERYGQNYPYREIRARADEMEREYIHRQGVPVKDGLYNLLERLKKNDVFLALATSSRRAVAEDYLIQAKVYRYFNILVCGDDVAKGKPDPEIFLKAASELMCPPSECLIFEDSPNGLAAAAAAGGIPIFIQDIKEPEPGVKALAFRAYDAMTEFLDDFAPFTPKLPMPKLNEQFPLNDENITAGIHGFGAIGGGYLAPIFSHWDGYTRPRRIIGATRNQLMIHLVNALGKYRIRYESQAYFQTISPVCLIHMDDEAAMCSMYTQSDIIGLALPENAIRQQAGTIASGLRARYASLGKDLTILIAMNKTGAARFVRQHVKSALTSITDTAETEQILARTRFVETVVNRMVMPVSEDFLLSKFQNDLYLLHHNMQDIFDHMNEITRFFLQMAKSSEHKRKKLQTPAWTETEPVNVSKSLSVLRHLSDAVNEVTNTMFIAEPDMPLYAASGSPVVDSLRQVIVVEDIRSLQEIKNKLSNGTHAVIAWYSMLLGYQTIGQGMGDPRVESLARRMMKQEIMPALLKEAPQFDRYIQDFIGSFIKRCRKSFKDRCSRVGRDVLRKLQREERIIGTIRLSQSYGITTDGLEFGAACAILNCVLAEKPVDAEAKKVKSLYAAHHSVADVLSYSGDYHRGLYKGLDREADHGLIMRVQSRFDALRESLDHQTAGRYPHE
;
A
#
# COMPACT_ATOMS: atom_id res chain seq x y z
N MET A 1 13.13 9.32 -22.07
CA MET A 1 12.25 10.13 -21.17
C MET A 1 12.69 11.59 -21.23
N ARG A 2 12.02 12.52 -20.50
CA ARG A 2 12.49 13.90 -20.32
C ARG A 2 12.46 14.27 -18.84
N PHE A 3 13.51 14.92 -18.36
CA PHE A 3 13.57 15.54 -17.04
C PHE A 3 13.66 17.06 -17.26
N PHE A 4 12.61 17.78 -16.88
CA PHE A 4 12.37 19.15 -17.36
C PHE A 4 12.49 19.25 -18.90
N ASP A 5 13.39 20.10 -19.41
CA ASP A 5 13.65 20.32 -20.82
C ASP A 5 14.64 19.32 -21.43
N LYS A 6 15.30 18.48 -20.60
CA LYS A 6 16.39 17.59 -21.03
C LYS A 6 15.88 16.18 -21.38
N PRO A 7 16.07 15.69 -22.61
CA PRO A 7 15.86 14.28 -22.92
C PRO A 7 16.94 13.43 -22.26
N PHE A 8 16.56 12.25 -21.78
CA PHE A 8 17.52 11.29 -21.25
C PHE A 8 17.07 9.85 -21.49
N THR A 9 18.07 8.97 -21.63
CA THR A 9 17.94 7.53 -21.86
C THR A 9 18.81 6.70 -20.92
N ALA A 10 19.81 7.34 -20.29
CA ALA A 10 20.70 6.72 -19.31
C ALA A 10 20.88 7.58 -18.06
N ALA A 11 21.27 6.92 -16.98
CA ALA A 11 21.76 7.54 -15.75
C ALA A 11 23.09 6.89 -15.33
N ILE A 12 24.09 7.72 -15.10
CA ILE A 12 25.45 7.33 -14.70
C ILE A 12 25.67 7.84 -13.28
N PHE A 13 26.09 6.96 -12.38
CA PHE A 13 26.29 7.27 -10.98
C PHE A 13 27.77 7.20 -10.63
N ASP A 14 28.28 8.21 -9.94
CA ASP A 14 29.44 8.01 -9.08
C ASP A 14 29.05 7.16 -7.85
N MET A 15 30.05 6.56 -7.19
CA MET A 15 29.86 5.66 -6.07
C MET A 15 30.09 6.33 -4.71
N ASP A 16 31.27 6.88 -4.49
CA ASP A 16 31.78 7.28 -3.18
C ASP A 16 31.36 8.73 -2.91
N GLY A 17 30.57 8.99 -1.87
CA GLY A 17 29.98 10.32 -1.61
C GLY A 17 28.68 10.57 -2.38
N THR A 18 28.41 9.85 -3.48
CA THR A 18 27.15 9.95 -4.25
C THR A 18 26.13 8.85 -3.92
N MET A 19 26.51 7.57 -4.01
CA MET A 19 25.62 6.44 -3.70
C MET A 19 25.80 5.96 -2.26
N PHE A 20 27.04 5.95 -1.80
CA PHE A 20 27.42 5.45 -0.49
C PHE A 20 28.11 6.55 0.32
N ASP A 21 27.83 6.61 1.61
CA ASP A 21 28.46 7.55 2.55
C ASP A 21 29.83 7.01 3.02
N THR A 22 30.64 6.57 2.06
CA THR A 22 31.94 5.91 2.28
C THR A 22 33.04 6.92 2.59
N GLU A 23 32.93 8.18 2.14
CA GLU A 23 33.93 9.21 2.44
C GLU A 23 33.94 9.59 3.93
N ARG A 24 32.77 9.70 4.57
CA ARG A 24 32.69 9.91 6.04
C ARG A 24 33.23 8.72 6.80
N LEU A 25 32.86 7.51 6.38
CA LEU A 25 33.38 6.27 6.96
C LEU A 25 34.90 6.24 6.86
N ARG A 26 35.46 6.62 5.71
CA ARG A 26 36.88 6.64 5.45
C ARG A 26 37.61 7.65 6.33
N MET A 27 37.08 8.86 6.46
CA MET A 27 37.62 9.88 7.37
C MET A 27 37.66 9.38 8.82
N ASP A 28 36.57 8.74 9.27
CA ASP A 28 36.50 8.16 10.61
C ASP A 28 37.53 7.04 10.82
N MET A 29 37.74 6.18 9.83
CA MET A 29 38.75 5.11 9.91
C MET A 29 40.17 5.68 9.90
N LEU A 30 40.45 6.70 9.09
CA LEU A 30 41.75 7.38 9.08
C LEU A 30 42.05 8.06 10.42
N LYS A 31 41.06 8.72 11.04
CA LYS A 31 41.20 9.29 12.40
C LYS A 31 41.54 8.23 13.43
N LYS A 32 40.81 7.11 13.43
CA LYS A 32 41.03 6.00 14.37
C LYS A 32 42.39 5.35 14.17
N ALA A 33 42.78 5.09 12.93
CA ALA A 33 44.09 4.52 12.60
C ALA A 33 45.24 5.48 12.95
N ALA A 34 45.07 6.78 12.73
CA ALA A 34 46.04 7.79 13.14
C ALA A 34 46.20 7.83 14.66
N ARG A 35 45.09 7.82 15.42
CA ARG A 35 45.15 7.74 16.89
C ARG A 35 45.83 6.44 17.36
N GLU A 36 45.55 5.31 16.71
CA GLU A 36 46.13 4.01 17.05
C GLU A 36 47.65 3.96 16.82
N LEU A 37 48.14 4.47 15.68
CA LEU A 37 49.53 4.32 15.25
C LEU A 37 50.43 5.52 15.58
N TYR A 38 49.86 6.72 15.64
CA TYR A 38 50.58 7.98 15.85
C TYR A 38 50.23 8.65 17.19
N GLY A 39 49.16 8.20 17.87
CA GLY A 39 48.72 8.72 19.18
C GLY A 39 47.78 9.92 19.10
N GLU A 40 47.64 10.54 17.94
CA GLU A 40 46.76 11.70 17.70
C GLU A 40 45.85 11.46 16.48
N GLU A 41 44.64 12.02 16.51
CA GLU A 41 43.75 11.97 15.35
C GLU A 41 44.27 12.86 14.21
N MET A 42 43.99 12.44 12.98
CA MET A 42 44.22 13.27 11.80
C MET A 42 43.23 14.44 11.77
N ASP A 43 43.72 15.60 11.38
CA ASP A 43 43.01 16.88 11.32
C ASP A 43 41.92 16.85 10.25
N ASP A 44 40.76 17.41 10.59
CA ASP A 44 39.58 17.43 9.72
C ASP A 44 39.83 18.22 8.44
N GLY A 45 40.56 19.34 8.53
CA GLY A 45 40.94 20.14 7.38
C GLY A 45 41.79 19.35 6.39
N LEU A 46 42.85 18.68 6.88
CA LEU A 46 43.68 17.82 6.04
C LEU A 46 42.87 16.68 5.40
N LEU A 47 41.99 16.03 6.17
CA LEU A 47 41.15 14.94 5.66
C LEU A 47 40.24 15.43 4.52
N ILE A 48 39.57 16.58 4.70
CA ILE A 48 38.72 17.20 3.68
C ILE A 48 39.53 17.59 2.43
N ASP A 49 40.73 18.13 2.61
CA ASP A 49 41.62 18.50 1.50
C ASP A 49 42.16 17.27 0.75
N CYS A 50 42.27 16.13 1.44
CA CYS A 50 42.66 14.85 0.86
C CYS A 50 41.52 14.13 0.10
N LEU A 51 40.27 14.61 0.17
CA LEU A 51 39.14 14.03 -0.57
C LEU A 51 39.34 14.23 -2.08
N GLY A 52 39.23 13.14 -2.84
CA GLY A 52 39.34 13.15 -4.30
C GLY A 52 40.74 13.40 -4.89
N VAL A 53 41.80 13.42 -4.07
CA VAL A 53 43.20 13.50 -4.56
C VAL A 53 43.91 12.13 -4.51
N SER A 54 45.03 12.02 -5.22
CA SER A 54 45.79 10.75 -5.27
C SER A 54 46.39 10.38 -3.90
N ALA A 55 46.60 9.08 -3.66
CA ALA A 55 47.24 8.60 -2.43
C ALA A 55 48.63 9.20 -2.19
N ILE A 56 49.36 9.50 -3.27
CA ILE A 56 50.69 10.12 -3.22
C ILE A 56 50.57 11.58 -2.78
N THR A 57 49.60 12.31 -3.33
CA THR A 57 49.32 13.71 -2.97
C THR A 57 48.87 13.81 -1.51
N ALA A 58 47.95 12.94 -1.08
CA ALA A 58 47.49 12.91 0.31
C ALA A 58 48.63 12.58 1.30
N GLU A 59 49.52 11.65 0.92
CA GLU A 59 50.73 11.36 1.72
C GLU A 59 51.64 12.58 1.83
N GLN A 60 51.85 13.32 0.73
CA GLN A 60 52.67 14.53 0.73
C GLN A 60 52.05 15.62 1.62
N MET A 61 50.74 15.86 1.51
CA MET A 61 50.02 16.84 2.34
C MET A 61 50.09 16.47 3.83
N ALA A 62 49.95 15.18 4.16
CA ALA A 62 50.09 14.70 5.53
C ALA A 62 51.52 14.91 6.07
N ARG A 63 52.55 14.68 5.25
CA ARG A 63 53.95 14.94 5.63
C ARG A 63 54.26 16.42 5.79
N GLU A 64 53.67 17.27 4.96
CA GLU A 64 53.79 18.73 5.09
C GLU A 64 53.14 19.22 6.39
N ARG A 65 52.03 18.60 6.81
CA ARG A 65 51.28 18.99 8.02
C ARG A 65 51.87 18.43 9.33
N TYR A 66 52.28 17.17 9.34
CA TYR A 66 52.69 16.42 10.55
C TYR A 66 54.19 16.08 10.59
N GLY A 67 54.94 16.43 9.55
CA GLY A 67 56.36 16.15 9.42
C GLY A 67 56.68 14.92 8.56
N GLN A 68 57.92 14.86 8.09
CA GLN A 68 58.36 13.87 7.09
C GLN A 68 58.31 12.41 7.57
N ASN A 69 58.32 12.19 8.88
CA ASN A 69 58.25 10.86 9.49
C ASN A 69 56.81 10.41 9.80
N TYR A 70 55.79 11.17 9.39
CA TYR A 70 54.40 10.81 9.64
C TYR A 70 54.05 9.50 8.91
N PRO A 71 53.56 8.45 9.61
CA PRO A 71 53.38 7.11 9.05
C PRO A 71 52.08 6.99 8.24
N TYR A 72 51.81 7.92 7.31
CA TYR A 72 50.55 7.99 6.57
C TYR A 72 50.22 6.69 5.82
N ARG A 73 51.22 6.00 5.25
CA ARG A 73 51.00 4.73 4.55
C ARG A 73 50.48 3.63 5.46
N GLU A 74 51.02 3.53 6.68
CA GLU A 74 50.62 2.54 7.67
C GLU A 74 49.23 2.87 8.23
N ILE A 75 48.98 4.16 8.50
CA ILE A 75 47.66 4.68 8.88
C ILE A 75 46.62 4.35 7.83
N ARG A 76 46.93 4.58 6.55
CA ARG A 76 46.02 4.28 5.44
C ARG A 76 45.74 2.78 5.33
N ALA A 77 46.78 1.94 5.40
CA ALA A 77 46.62 0.49 5.35
C ALA A 77 45.76 -0.02 6.51
N ARG A 78 45.96 0.52 7.71
CA ARG A 78 45.16 0.20 8.89
C ARG A 78 43.71 0.68 8.74
N ALA A 79 43.50 1.89 8.23
CA ALA A 79 42.16 2.41 7.93
C ALA A 79 41.43 1.54 6.90
N ASP A 80 42.12 1.07 5.84
CA ASP A 80 41.58 0.15 4.84
C ASP A 80 41.14 -1.19 5.47
N GLU A 81 41.87 -1.71 6.46
CA GLU A 81 41.46 -2.90 7.22
C GLU A 81 40.21 -2.64 8.05
N MET A 82 40.19 -1.54 8.81
CA MET A 82 39.06 -1.19 9.67
C MET A 82 37.77 -0.94 8.86
N GLU A 83 37.89 -0.32 7.70
CA GLU A 83 36.78 -0.10 6.78
C GLU A 83 36.22 -1.42 6.23
N ARG A 84 37.09 -2.34 5.79
CA ARG A 84 36.66 -3.69 5.36
C ARG A 84 35.96 -4.45 6.48
N GLU A 85 36.48 -4.38 7.70
CA GLU A 85 35.84 -4.99 8.86
C GLU A 85 34.49 -4.35 9.18
N TYR A 86 34.38 -3.03 9.10
CA TYR A 86 33.14 -2.30 9.29
C TYR A 86 32.09 -2.75 8.28
N ILE A 87 32.44 -2.73 7.00
CA ILE A 87 31.55 -3.08 5.90
C ILE A 87 31.10 -4.54 6.01
N HIS A 88 32.02 -5.46 6.32
CA HIS A 88 31.66 -6.86 6.52
C HIS A 88 30.68 -7.09 7.68
N ARG A 89 30.76 -6.27 8.74
CA ARG A 89 29.93 -6.42 9.95
C ARG A 89 28.62 -5.63 9.88
N GLN A 90 28.64 -4.43 9.32
CA GLN A 90 27.53 -3.46 9.36
C GLN A 90 26.89 -3.24 7.99
N GLY A 91 27.54 -3.66 6.91
CA GLY A 91 27.16 -3.35 5.54
C GLY A 91 27.74 -2.01 5.06
N VAL A 92 27.55 -1.73 3.78
CA VAL A 92 27.94 -0.46 3.14
C VAL A 92 26.93 0.63 3.55
N PRO A 93 27.38 1.82 3.97
CA PRO A 93 26.48 2.92 4.32
C PRO A 93 25.84 3.50 3.05
N VAL A 94 24.58 3.17 2.79
CA VAL A 94 23.85 3.62 1.60
C VAL A 94 23.19 4.98 1.84
N LYS A 95 23.34 5.93 0.90
CA LYS A 95 22.67 7.24 0.98
C LYS A 95 21.17 7.10 0.78
N ASP A 96 20.42 7.88 1.55
CA ASP A 96 18.95 7.87 1.52
C ASP A 96 18.42 8.22 0.12
N GLY A 97 17.43 7.46 -0.34
CA GLY A 97 16.82 7.63 -1.67
C GLY A 97 17.44 6.80 -2.79
N LEU A 98 18.63 6.20 -2.60
CA LEU A 98 19.29 5.42 -3.66
C LEU A 98 18.41 4.28 -4.22
N TYR A 99 17.87 3.44 -3.35
CA TYR A 99 17.06 2.30 -3.78
C TYR A 99 15.83 2.74 -4.57
N ASN A 100 15.16 3.81 -4.10
CA ASN A 100 14.00 4.39 -4.75
C ASN A 100 14.32 4.90 -6.14
N LEU A 101 15.46 5.58 -6.29
CA LEU A 101 15.90 6.12 -7.56
C LEU A 101 16.26 5.01 -8.55
N LEU A 102 17.04 4.02 -8.13
CA LEU A 102 17.43 2.91 -8.98
C LEU A 102 16.21 2.09 -9.45
N GLU A 103 15.27 1.77 -8.56
CA GLU A 103 14.02 1.09 -8.94
C GLU A 103 13.18 1.93 -9.90
N ARG A 104 13.06 3.25 -9.64
CA ARG A 104 12.27 4.14 -10.49
C ARG A 104 12.88 4.29 -11.88
N LEU A 105 14.18 4.46 -12.00
CA LEU A 105 14.88 4.52 -13.28
C LEU A 105 14.76 3.19 -14.03
N LYS A 106 14.99 2.07 -13.34
CA LYS A 106 14.93 0.74 -13.96
C LYS A 106 13.55 0.38 -14.49
N LYS A 107 12.49 0.67 -13.72
CA LYS A 107 11.10 0.42 -14.14
C LYS A 107 10.60 1.33 -15.26
N ASN A 108 11.35 2.39 -15.59
CA ASN A 108 11.07 3.26 -16.72
C ASN A 108 12.08 3.07 -17.86
N ASP A 109 12.70 1.89 -17.94
CA ASP A 109 13.60 1.47 -19.03
C ASP A 109 14.81 2.39 -19.23
N VAL A 110 15.30 3.03 -18.16
CA VAL A 110 16.53 3.84 -18.18
C VAL A 110 17.73 2.93 -17.98
N PHE A 111 18.75 3.07 -18.82
CA PHE A 111 20.01 2.35 -18.66
C PHE A 111 20.84 2.94 -17.52
N LEU A 112 21.47 2.08 -16.71
CA LEU A 112 22.21 2.50 -15.53
C LEU A 112 23.68 2.11 -15.65
N ALA A 113 24.59 3.06 -15.41
CA ALA A 113 26.02 2.78 -15.28
C ALA A 113 26.59 3.30 -13.97
N LEU A 114 27.60 2.60 -13.46
CA LEU A 114 28.49 3.11 -12.42
C LEU A 114 29.74 3.69 -13.10
N ALA A 115 30.19 4.87 -12.66
CA ALA A 115 31.42 5.52 -13.11
C ALA A 115 32.21 6.04 -11.89
N THR A 116 33.09 5.21 -11.34
CA THR A 116 33.83 5.51 -10.09
C THR A 116 35.35 5.53 -10.30
N SER A 117 36.06 6.37 -9.56
CA SER A 117 37.53 6.37 -9.48
C SER A 117 38.08 5.18 -8.68
N SER A 118 37.23 4.45 -7.95
CA SER A 118 37.59 3.27 -7.19
C SER A 118 37.91 2.08 -8.10
N ARG A 119 38.74 1.14 -7.61
CA ARG A 119 39.07 -0.09 -8.34
C ARG A 119 37.85 -0.99 -8.47
N ARG A 120 37.73 -1.69 -9.59
CA ARG A 120 36.61 -2.61 -9.88
C ARG A 120 36.28 -3.57 -8.74
N ALA A 121 37.28 -4.24 -8.16
CA ALA A 121 37.06 -5.21 -7.09
C ALA A 121 36.36 -4.60 -5.85
N VAL A 122 36.66 -3.34 -5.53
CA VAL A 122 36.02 -2.62 -4.40
C VAL A 122 34.61 -2.20 -4.77
N ALA A 123 34.44 -1.64 -5.98
CA ALA A 123 33.14 -1.21 -6.46
C ALA A 123 32.13 -2.36 -6.53
N GLU A 124 32.53 -3.51 -7.09
CA GLU A 124 31.67 -4.69 -7.17
C GLU A 124 31.30 -5.23 -5.79
N ASP A 125 32.26 -5.32 -4.86
CA ASP A 125 31.99 -5.75 -3.49
C ASP A 125 30.96 -4.85 -2.81
N TYR A 126 31.12 -3.52 -2.92
CA TYR A 126 30.18 -2.57 -2.31
C TYR A 126 28.78 -2.68 -2.93
N LEU A 127 28.68 -2.74 -4.26
CA LEU A 127 27.40 -2.89 -4.96
C LEU A 127 26.69 -4.22 -4.60
N ILE A 128 27.44 -5.30 -4.41
CA ILE A 128 26.90 -6.62 -4.01
C ILE A 128 26.41 -6.57 -2.57
N GLN A 129 27.20 -6.03 -1.64
CA GLN A 129 26.82 -5.92 -0.23
C GLN A 129 25.61 -4.99 -0.04
N ALA A 130 25.54 -3.90 -0.80
CA ALA A 130 24.37 -3.01 -0.87
C ALA A 130 23.21 -3.58 -1.71
N LYS A 131 23.36 -4.75 -2.34
CA LYS A 131 22.31 -5.42 -3.16
C LYS A 131 21.79 -4.57 -4.34
N VAL A 132 22.63 -3.67 -4.86
CA VAL A 132 22.33 -2.78 -5.99
C VAL A 132 23.05 -3.17 -7.28
N TYR A 133 24.00 -4.10 -7.24
CA TYR A 133 24.74 -4.57 -8.43
C TYR A 133 23.82 -4.90 -9.62
N ARG A 134 22.69 -5.56 -9.34
CA ARG A 134 21.66 -5.97 -10.33
C ARG A 134 21.01 -4.84 -11.14
N TYR A 135 21.13 -3.57 -10.70
CA TYR A 135 20.53 -2.46 -11.44
C TYR A 135 21.39 -2.02 -12.62
N PHE A 136 22.71 -2.08 -12.46
CA PHE A 136 23.68 -1.53 -13.38
C PHE A 136 23.90 -2.43 -14.59
N ASN A 137 23.80 -1.81 -15.76
CA ASN A 137 24.11 -2.42 -17.05
C ASN A 137 25.61 -2.46 -17.30
N ILE A 138 26.33 -1.42 -16.87
CA ILE A 138 27.75 -1.21 -17.10
C ILE A 138 28.41 -0.67 -15.83
N LEU A 139 29.66 -1.08 -15.59
CA LEU A 139 30.50 -0.53 -14.55
C LEU A 139 31.81 -0.07 -15.20
N VAL A 140 32.14 1.22 -15.06
CA VAL A 140 33.43 1.79 -15.41
C VAL A 140 34.12 2.23 -14.13
N CYS A 141 35.28 1.65 -13.88
CA CYS A 141 36.05 1.81 -12.65
C CYS A 141 37.36 2.56 -12.91
N GLY A 142 38.09 2.95 -11.87
CA GLY A 142 39.33 3.72 -12.02
C GLY A 142 40.43 2.96 -12.77
N ASP A 143 40.41 1.63 -12.73
CA ASP A 143 41.30 0.75 -13.49
C ASP A 143 40.92 0.60 -14.97
N ASP A 144 39.79 1.17 -15.40
CA ASP A 144 39.30 1.14 -16.79
C ASP A 144 39.68 2.38 -17.61
N VAL A 145 40.26 3.42 -16.98
CA VAL A 145 40.55 4.72 -17.61
C VAL A 145 42.00 5.14 -17.42
N ALA A 146 42.55 5.86 -18.40
CA ALA A 146 43.91 6.40 -18.33
C ALA A 146 43.98 7.69 -17.49
N LYS A 147 42.93 8.51 -17.53
CA LYS A 147 42.84 9.78 -16.80
C LYS A 147 41.62 9.78 -15.87
N GLY A 148 41.86 10.07 -14.60
CA GLY A 148 40.81 10.26 -13.62
C GLY A 148 40.12 11.62 -13.75
N LYS A 149 39.00 11.78 -13.02
CA LYS A 149 38.28 13.06 -12.87
C LYS A 149 39.27 14.16 -12.42
N PRO A 150 39.28 15.37 -13.01
CA PRO A 150 38.20 15.99 -13.80
C PRO A 150 38.22 15.72 -15.32
N ASP A 151 39.08 14.83 -15.84
CA ASP A 151 39.00 14.44 -17.25
C ASP A 151 37.68 13.67 -17.52
N PRO A 152 36.95 13.94 -18.62
CA PRO A 152 35.65 13.32 -18.90
C PRO A 152 35.73 11.85 -19.35
N GLU A 153 36.93 11.28 -19.52
CA GLU A 153 37.15 9.92 -20.05
C GLU A 153 36.22 8.86 -19.42
N ILE A 154 36.05 8.88 -18.10
CA ILE A 154 35.24 7.88 -17.40
C ILE A 154 33.75 7.93 -17.77
N PHE A 155 33.18 9.13 -17.90
CA PHE A 155 31.78 9.31 -18.26
C PHE A 155 31.55 9.08 -19.75
N LEU A 156 32.50 9.49 -20.60
CA LEU A 156 32.46 9.21 -22.04
C LEU A 156 32.53 7.70 -22.31
N LYS A 157 33.38 6.98 -21.58
CA LYS A 157 33.46 5.52 -21.66
C LYS A 157 32.16 4.86 -21.21
N ALA A 158 31.61 5.26 -20.06
CA ALA A 158 30.34 4.73 -19.57
C ALA A 158 29.18 4.97 -20.56
N ALA A 159 29.06 6.19 -21.10
CA ALA A 159 28.05 6.52 -22.11
C ALA A 159 28.23 5.69 -23.40
N SER A 160 29.48 5.53 -23.86
CA SER A 160 29.80 4.71 -25.03
C SER A 160 29.44 3.24 -24.84
N GLU A 161 29.75 2.65 -23.69
CA GLU A 161 29.43 1.25 -23.37
C GLU A 161 27.92 1.02 -23.20
N LEU A 162 27.20 2.03 -22.71
CA LEU A 162 25.72 2.04 -22.71
C LEU A 162 25.12 2.29 -24.11
N MET A 163 25.93 2.61 -25.11
CA MET A 163 25.49 3.05 -26.44
C MET A 163 24.51 4.24 -26.39
N CYS A 164 24.73 5.15 -25.44
CA CYS A 164 23.90 6.34 -25.24
C CYS A 164 24.72 7.61 -25.51
N PRO A 165 24.16 8.65 -26.16
CA PRO A 165 24.82 9.94 -26.28
C PRO A 165 25.05 10.56 -24.89
N PRO A 166 26.22 11.14 -24.57
CA PRO A 166 26.44 11.80 -23.29
C PRO A 166 25.39 12.86 -22.96
N SER A 167 24.89 13.59 -23.96
CA SER A 167 23.83 14.60 -23.81
C SER A 167 22.48 14.06 -23.35
N GLU A 168 22.31 12.73 -23.33
CA GLU A 168 21.11 12.03 -22.84
C GLU A 168 21.40 11.22 -21.56
N CYS A 169 22.54 11.47 -20.90
CA CYS A 169 22.93 10.83 -19.65
C CYS A 169 22.75 11.81 -18.48
N LEU A 170 21.88 11.46 -17.54
CA LEU A 170 21.91 12.09 -16.21
C LEU A 170 23.14 11.58 -15.48
N ILE A 171 24.02 12.46 -14.99
CA ILE A 171 25.25 12.07 -14.30
C ILE A 171 25.18 12.54 -12.86
N PHE A 172 25.06 11.62 -11.91
CA PHE A 172 24.97 11.91 -10.47
C PHE A 172 26.36 11.94 -9.86
N GLU A 173 26.68 13.06 -9.21
CA GLU A 173 28.01 13.35 -8.67
C GLU A 173 27.95 14.25 -7.43
N ASP A 174 28.89 14.07 -6.50
CA ASP A 174 29.06 14.87 -5.29
C ASP A 174 30.36 15.68 -5.27
N SER A 175 31.31 15.37 -6.17
CA SER A 175 32.64 15.97 -6.13
C SER A 175 32.80 17.12 -7.13
N PRO A 176 33.58 18.17 -6.82
CA PRO A 176 33.89 19.24 -7.79
C PRO A 176 34.56 18.73 -9.07
N ASN A 177 35.49 17.77 -8.93
CA ASN A 177 36.17 17.15 -10.06
C ASN A 177 35.19 16.32 -10.91
N GLY A 178 34.27 15.61 -10.27
CA GLY A 178 33.22 14.85 -10.92
C GLY A 178 32.24 15.72 -11.69
N LEU A 179 31.78 16.83 -11.12
CA LEU A 179 30.93 17.80 -11.84
C LEU A 179 31.63 18.38 -13.08
N ALA A 180 32.90 18.74 -12.96
CA ALA A 180 33.69 19.24 -14.09
C ALA A 180 33.81 18.18 -15.20
N ALA A 181 34.10 16.93 -14.83
CA ALA A 181 34.17 15.82 -15.77
C ALA A 181 32.81 15.53 -16.44
N ALA A 182 31.72 15.53 -15.67
CA ALA A 182 30.37 15.29 -16.16
C ALA A 182 29.94 16.36 -17.18
N ALA A 183 30.23 17.63 -16.88
CA ALA A 183 29.96 18.75 -17.79
C ALA A 183 30.84 18.69 -19.05
N ALA A 184 32.14 18.40 -18.90
CA ALA A 184 33.07 18.28 -20.02
C ALA A 184 32.74 17.09 -20.94
N ALA A 185 32.13 16.03 -20.41
CA ALA A 185 31.63 14.91 -21.20
C ALA A 185 30.41 15.29 -22.07
N GLY A 186 29.80 16.46 -21.84
CA GLY A 186 28.55 16.86 -22.46
C GLY A 186 27.32 16.19 -21.81
N GLY A 187 27.46 15.71 -20.58
CA GLY A 187 26.40 15.10 -19.78
C GLY A 187 25.34 16.08 -19.28
N ILE A 188 24.38 15.56 -18.52
CA ILE A 188 23.43 16.36 -17.72
C ILE A 188 23.82 16.18 -16.24
N PRO A 189 24.69 17.03 -15.66
CA PRO A 189 25.22 16.80 -14.32
C PRO A 189 24.15 17.11 -13.25
N ILE A 190 23.94 16.17 -12.34
CA ILE A 190 23.10 16.28 -11.16
C ILE A 190 24.02 16.25 -9.94
N PHE A 191 24.12 17.37 -9.25
CA PHE A 191 24.92 17.48 -8.04
C PHE A 191 24.13 16.97 -6.83
N ILE A 192 24.69 16.03 -6.08
CA ILE A 192 24.19 15.58 -4.78
C ILE A 192 25.20 16.01 -3.72
N GLN A 193 24.79 16.84 -2.78
CA GLN A 193 25.71 17.38 -1.78
C GLN A 193 26.31 16.27 -0.89
N ASP A 194 27.59 16.43 -0.58
CA ASP A 194 28.28 15.62 0.42
C ASP A 194 29.23 16.49 1.28
N ILE A 195 30.45 16.03 1.58
CA ILE A 195 31.35 16.70 2.51
C ILE A 195 31.93 18.00 1.95
N LYS A 196 32.35 18.00 0.68
CA LYS A 196 33.10 19.11 0.07
C LYS A 196 32.21 19.94 -0.87
N GLU A 197 31.93 21.18 -0.46
CA GLU A 197 31.15 22.11 -1.27
C GLU A 197 31.97 22.59 -2.49
N PRO A 198 31.45 22.47 -3.72
CA PRO A 198 32.12 23.02 -4.90
C PRO A 198 32.12 24.54 -4.89
N GLU A 199 33.17 25.14 -5.45
CA GLU A 199 33.18 26.59 -5.69
C GLU A 199 31.99 27.01 -6.57
N PRO A 200 31.45 28.23 -6.42
CA PRO A 200 30.25 28.67 -7.14
C PRO A 200 30.31 28.48 -8.66
N GLY A 201 31.49 28.69 -9.27
CA GLY A 201 31.69 28.47 -10.71
C GLY A 201 31.61 27.01 -11.14
N VAL A 202 32.08 26.08 -10.30
CA VAL A 202 31.99 24.63 -10.54
C VAL A 202 30.57 24.13 -10.25
N LYS A 203 29.95 24.59 -9.15
CA LYS A 203 28.55 24.26 -8.82
C LYS A 203 27.59 24.70 -9.93
N ALA A 204 27.87 25.81 -10.60
CA ALA A 204 27.08 26.30 -11.74
C ALA A 204 27.14 25.40 -12.99
N LEU A 205 28.06 24.42 -13.06
CA LEU A 205 28.07 23.42 -14.12
C LEU A 205 26.97 22.37 -13.94
N ALA A 206 26.44 22.22 -12.73
CA ALA A 206 25.34 21.31 -12.46
C ALA A 206 24.06 21.81 -13.11
N PHE A 207 23.33 20.92 -13.80
CA PHE A 207 21.99 21.22 -14.29
C PHE A 207 21.01 21.45 -13.13
N ARG A 208 21.17 20.64 -12.07
CA ARG A 208 20.47 20.76 -10.79
C ARG A 208 21.39 20.32 -9.66
N ALA A 209 21.14 20.86 -8.48
CA ALA A 209 21.84 20.58 -7.24
C ALA A 209 20.82 20.26 -6.14
N TYR A 210 21.10 19.22 -5.37
CA TYR A 210 20.22 18.73 -4.30
C TYR A 210 21.06 18.44 -3.06
N ASP A 211 20.50 18.65 -1.88
CA ASP A 211 21.19 18.35 -0.62
C ASP A 211 21.17 16.83 -0.36
N ALA A 212 20.15 16.15 -0.88
CA ALA A 212 20.00 14.71 -0.79
C ALA A 212 19.31 14.12 -2.04
N MET A 213 19.52 12.83 -2.28
CA MET A 213 18.90 12.13 -3.41
C MET A 213 17.37 12.00 -3.28
N THR A 214 16.83 12.10 -2.07
CA THR A 214 15.39 12.19 -1.81
C THR A 214 14.77 13.44 -2.40
N GLU A 215 15.48 14.57 -2.39
CA GLU A 215 14.99 15.82 -3.00
C GLU A 215 14.98 15.73 -4.52
N PHE A 216 16.01 15.11 -5.11
CA PHE A 216 16.00 14.78 -6.53
C PHE A 216 14.79 13.92 -6.89
N LEU A 217 14.46 12.92 -6.05
CA LEU A 217 13.31 12.05 -6.28
C LEU A 217 11.97 12.78 -6.26
N ASP A 218 11.81 13.75 -5.35
CA ASP A 218 10.61 14.58 -5.28
C ASP A 218 10.43 15.40 -6.57
N ASP A 219 11.52 15.96 -7.11
CA ASP A 219 11.53 16.66 -8.40
C ASP A 219 11.35 15.72 -9.60
N PHE A 220 11.87 14.50 -9.51
CA PHE A 220 11.87 13.52 -10.61
C PHE A 220 10.54 12.77 -10.73
N ALA A 221 9.85 12.51 -9.62
CA ALA A 221 8.63 11.72 -9.60
C ALA A 221 7.54 12.19 -10.58
N PRO A 222 7.26 13.51 -10.75
CA PRO A 222 6.30 14.01 -11.74
C PRO A 222 6.64 13.68 -13.20
N PHE A 223 7.90 13.41 -13.51
CA PHE A 223 8.37 13.05 -14.86
C PHE A 223 8.29 11.56 -15.15
N THR A 224 7.82 10.76 -14.19
CA THR A 224 7.63 9.33 -14.35
C THR A 224 6.14 8.98 -14.43
N PRO A 225 5.73 8.05 -15.31
CA PRO A 225 4.34 7.66 -15.45
C PRO A 225 3.82 6.97 -14.18
N LYS A 226 2.54 7.19 -13.87
CA LYS A 226 1.83 6.37 -12.88
C LYS A 226 1.69 4.95 -13.43
N LEU A 227 2.20 3.96 -12.69
CA LEU A 227 2.13 2.56 -13.11
C LEU A 227 0.67 2.07 -13.20
N PRO A 228 0.34 1.15 -14.13
CA PRO A 228 -1.01 0.60 -14.26
C PRO A 228 -1.36 -0.28 -13.05
N MET A 229 -2.64 -0.55 -12.78
CA MET A 229 -3.07 -1.43 -11.66
C MET A 229 -2.21 -2.70 -11.53
N PRO A 230 -1.77 -3.07 -10.31
CA PRO A 230 -0.94 -4.24 -10.09
C PRO A 230 -1.69 -5.54 -10.41
N LYS A 231 -0.97 -6.51 -10.95
CA LYS A 231 -1.48 -7.89 -10.99
C LYS A 231 -1.40 -8.49 -9.59
N LEU A 232 -2.32 -9.37 -9.23
CA LEU A 232 -2.35 -9.95 -7.87
C LEU A 232 -1.08 -10.72 -7.49
N ASN A 233 -0.47 -11.40 -8.47
CA ASN A 233 0.77 -12.14 -8.30
C ASN A 233 2.03 -11.29 -8.54
N GLU A 234 1.88 -9.98 -8.75
CA GLU A 234 3.01 -9.07 -8.87
C GLU A 234 3.69 -8.94 -7.50
N GLN A 235 5.02 -8.96 -7.50
CA GLN A 235 5.78 -8.77 -6.27
C GLN A 235 5.60 -7.34 -5.74
N PHE A 236 5.58 -7.20 -4.42
CA PHE A 236 5.61 -5.88 -3.82
C PHE A 236 6.96 -5.20 -4.10
N PRO A 237 6.96 -3.87 -4.30
CA PRO A 237 8.19 -3.12 -4.48
C PRO A 237 9.02 -3.08 -3.18
N LEU A 238 10.24 -2.55 -3.27
CA LEU A 238 11.14 -2.41 -2.13
C LEU A 238 10.60 -1.38 -1.12
N ASN A 239 10.96 -1.59 0.14
CA ASN A 239 10.61 -0.67 1.21
C ASN A 239 11.40 0.64 1.07
N ASP A 240 10.70 1.76 1.25
CA ASP A 240 11.27 3.07 1.52
C ASP A 240 11.29 3.29 3.04
N GLU A 241 12.50 3.44 3.60
CA GLU A 241 12.71 3.60 5.04
C GLU A 241 12.07 4.89 5.61
N ASN A 242 11.80 5.88 4.76
CA ASN A 242 11.25 7.18 5.13
C ASN A 242 9.72 7.25 5.10
N ILE A 243 9.05 6.23 4.55
CA ILE A 243 7.60 6.23 4.40
C ILE A 243 6.96 5.28 5.42
N THR A 244 5.97 5.78 6.17
CA THR A 244 5.13 4.96 7.06
C THR A 244 3.66 5.18 6.75
N ALA A 245 2.88 4.10 6.69
CA ALA A 245 1.43 4.17 6.50
C ALA A 245 0.68 3.70 7.73
N GLY A 246 -0.26 4.50 8.21
CA GLY A 246 -1.16 4.16 9.31
C GLY A 246 -2.51 3.64 8.81
N ILE A 247 -3.16 2.76 9.57
CA ILE A 247 -4.53 2.30 9.33
C ILE A 247 -5.29 2.38 10.65
N HIS A 248 -6.11 3.42 10.81
CA HIS A 248 -6.99 3.57 11.96
C HIS A 248 -8.29 2.81 11.68
N GLY A 249 -8.44 1.63 12.29
CA GLY A 249 -9.53 0.70 12.01
C GLY A 249 -9.07 -0.49 11.17
N PHE A 250 -8.22 -1.35 11.73
CA PHE A 250 -7.66 -2.53 11.07
C PHE A 250 -8.65 -3.70 11.00
N GLY A 251 -9.84 -3.47 10.44
CA GLY A 251 -10.84 -4.49 10.16
C GLY A 251 -10.77 -5.00 8.72
N ALA A 252 -11.89 -5.49 8.19
CA ALA A 252 -11.97 -6.00 6.82
C ALA A 252 -11.53 -4.97 5.76
N ILE A 253 -11.96 -3.71 5.88
CA ILE A 253 -11.55 -2.66 4.94
C ILE A 253 -10.12 -2.20 5.21
N GLY A 254 -9.74 -1.98 6.47
CA GLY A 254 -8.38 -1.57 6.83
C GLY A 254 -7.34 -2.61 6.40
N GLY A 255 -7.36 -3.78 7.02
CA GLY A 255 -6.41 -4.85 6.71
C GLY A 255 -6.64 -5.47 5.33
N GLY A 256 -7.88 -5.86 5.02
CA GLY A 256 -8.15 -6.60 3.79
C GLY A 256 -8.19 -5.79 2.49
N TYR A 257 -8.23 -4.46 2.55
CA TYR A 257 -8.26 -3.59 1.37
C TYR A 257 -7.21 -2.48 1.35
N LEU A 258 -7.12 -1.66 2.40
CA LEU A 258 -6.16 -0.55 2.43
C LEU A 258 -4.71 -1.04 2.58
N ALA A 259 -4.46 -2.08 3.37
CA ALA A 259 -3.09 -2.57 3.54
C ALA A 259 -2.47 -3.10 2.23
N PRO A 260 -3.18 -3.84 1.36
CA PRO A 260 -2.70 -4.13 -0.01
C PRO A 260 -2.40 -2.90 -0.84
N ILE A 261 -3.26 -1.88 -0.80
CA ILE A 261 -3.05 -0.60 -1.51
C ILE A 261 -1.74 0.03 -1.05
N PHE A 262 -1.52 0.10 0.26
CA PHE A 262 -0.28 0.65 0.80
C PHE A 262 0.94 -0.25 0.56
N SER A 263 0.74 -1.57 0.41
CA SER A 263 1.84 -2.49 0.11
C SER A 263 2.32 -2.42 -1.34
N HIS A 264 1.44 -2.09 -2.29
CA HIS A 264 1.83 -1.77 -3.65
C HIS A 264 2.24 -0.30 -3.81
N TRP A 265 1.66 0.60 -3.01
CA TRP A 265 1.96 2.04 -2.97
C TRP A 265 1.90 2.67 -4.37
N ASP A 266 2.99 3.29 -4.83
CA ASP A 266 3.14 3.83 -6.19
C ASP A 266 3.69 2.80 -7.19
N GLY A 267 4.11 1.64 -6.69
CA GLY A 267 4.66 0.52 -7.44
C GLY A 267 6.17 0.61 -7.66
N TYR A 268 6.82 1.73 -7.38
CA TYR A 268 8.29 1.84 -7.41
C TYR A 268 8.88 1.47 -6.06
N THR A 269 8.31 2.01 -4.99
CA THR A 269 8.61 1.66 -3.59
C THR A 269 7.33 1.45 -2.80
N ARG A 270 7.45 1.15 -1.51
CA ARG A 270 6.32 1.06 -0.57
C ARG A 270 6.76 1.51 0.82
N PRO A 271 5.83 1.77 1.76
CA PRO A 271 6.17 2.11 3.12
C PRO A 271 7.07 1.07 3.79
N ARG A 272 8.02 1.55 4.61
CA ARG A 272 8.86 0.74 5.49
C ARG A 272 8.02 -0.23 6.32
N ARG A 273 6.86 0.24 6.79
CA ARG A 273 5.90 -0.54 7.58
C ARG A 273 4.50 0.05 7.49
N ILE A 274 3.52 -0.82 7.72
CA ILE A 274 2.13 -0.44 7.95
C ILE A 274 1.81 -0.61 9.43
N ILE A 275 1.31 0.45 10.08
CA ILE A 275 0.87 0.43 11.48
C ILE A 275 -0.66 0.40 11.51
N GLY A 276 -1.26 -0.66 12.03
CA GLY A 276 -2.72 -0.82 12.09
C GLY A 276 -3.28 -0.72 13.51
N ALA A 277 -4.37 0.00 13.71
CA ALA A 277 -5.04 0.10 15.01
C ALA A 277 -6.31 -0.76 15.07
N THR A 278 -6.44 -1.62 16.08
CA THR A 278 -7.61 -2.47 16.30
C THR A 278 -7.88 -2.69 17.79
N ARG A 279 -9.09 -3.11 18.14
CA ARG A 279 -9.43 -3.61 19.49
C ARG A 279 -9.33 -5.14 19.61
N ASN A 280 -9.11 -5.83 18.50
CA ASN A 280 -9.01 -7.28 18.50
C ASN A 280 -7.61 -7.71 18.98
N GLN A 281 -7.53 -8.10 20.25
CA GLN A 281 -6.28 -8.52 20.92
C GLN A 281 -5.64 -9.73 20.25
N LEU A 282 -6.44 -10.73 19.87
CA LEU A 282 -5.92 -11.93 19.19
C LEU A 282 -5.19 -11.56 17.89
N MET A 283 -5.80 -10.70 17.09
CA MET A 283 -5.20 -10.21 15.84
C MET A 283 -3.91 -9.43 16.10
N ILE A 284 -3.86 -8.58 17.14
CA ILE A 284 -2.63 -7.86 17.52
C ILE A 284 -1.50 -8.85 17.80
N HIS A 285 -1.73 -9.83 18.67
CA HIS A 285 -0.72 -10.81 19.03
C HIS A 285 -0.26 -11.65 17.84
N LEU A 286 -1.21 -12.17 17.06
CA LEU A 286 -0.91 -13.04 15.91
C LEU A 286 -0.15 -12.33 14.78
N VAL A 287 -0.53 -11.08 14.48
CA VAL A 287 0.14 -10.31 13.42
C VAL A 287 1.50 -9.82 13.89
N ASN A 288 1.62 -9.32 15.12
CA ASN A 288 2.89 -8.80 15.64
C ASN A 288 3.92 -9.91 15.85
N ALA A 289 3.50 -11.11 16.25
CA ALA A 289 4.41 -12.25 16.40
C ALA A 289 5.10 -12.63 15.08
N LEU A 290 4.40 -12.48 13.94
CA LEU A 290 4.94 -12.84 12.63
C LEU A 290 5.41 -11.64 11.79
N GLY A 291 5.02 -10.42 12.18
CA GLY A 291 5.20 -9.19 11.39
C GLY A 291 4.48 -9.19 10.04
N LYS A 292 3.59 -10.16 9.80
CA LYS A 292 2.95 -10.42 8.50
C LYS A 292 1.61 -11.16 8.67
N TYR A 293 0.77 -11.09 7.65
CA TYR A 293 -0.44 -11.92 7.54
C TYR A 293 -0.81 -12.17 6.07
N ARG A 294 -1.80 -13.04 5.81
CA ARG A 294 -2.27 -13.38 4.46
C ARG A 294 -3.69 -12.90 4.19
N ILE A 295 -3.93 -12.50 2.95
CA ILE A 295 -5.25 -12.27 2.37
C ILE A 295 -5.51 -13.34 1.32
N ARG A 296 -6.67 -14.01 1.41
CA ARG A 296 -7.10 -15.02 0.45
C ARG A 296 -8.03 -14.41 -0.61
N TYR A 297 -7.67 -14.61 -1.87
CA TYR A 297 -8.46 -14.24 -3.03
C TYR A 297 -9.20 -15.46 -3.56
N GLU A 298 -10.37 -15.76 -3.00
CA GLU A 298 -11.10 -17.02 -3.24
C GLU A 298 -11.32 -17.32 -4.72
N SER A 299 -11.75 -16.32 -5.50
CA SER A 299 -12.05 -16.50 -6.92
C SER A 299 -10.84 -16.85 -7.80
N GLN A 300 -9.61 -16.68 -7.29
CA GLN A 300 -8.37 -16.96 -7.99
C GLN A 300 -7.51 -18.01 -7.27
N ALA A 301 -8.00 -18.58 -6.16
CA ALA A 301 -7.23 -19.49 -5.30
C ALA A 301 -5.83 -18.95 -4.92
N TYR A 302 -5.70 -17.63 -4.77
CA TYR A 302 -4.42 -16.96 -4.52
C TYR A 302 -4.34 -16.43 -3.09
N PHE A 303 -3.14 -16.49 -2.50
CA PHE A 303 -2.85 -15.90 -1.19
C PHE A 303 -1.78 -14.83 -1.36
N GLN A 304 -2.09 -13.62 -0.89
CA GLN A 304 -1.13 -12.52 -0.86
C GLN A 304 -0.67 -12.31 0.58
N THR A 305 0.64 -12.31 0.81
CA THR A 305 1.21 -12.09 2.14
C THR A 305 1.55 -10.62 2.32
N ILE A 306 0.87 -9.93 3.24
CA ILE A 306 1.09 -8.53 3.56
C ILE A 306 2.16 -8.43 4.67
N SER A 307 3.23 -7.70 4.39
CA SER A 307 4.38 -7.51 5.27
C SER A 307 5.19 -6.31 4.78
N PRO A 308 5.86 -5.53 5.65
CA PRO A 308 5.84 -5.65 7.12
C PRO A 308 4.67 -4.87 7.74
N VAL A 309 4.03 -5.48 8.74
CA VAL A 309 2.87 -4.92 9.44
C VAL A 309 3.02 -5.05 10.94
N CYS A 310 2.66 -4.00 11.67
CA CYS A 310 2.55 -4.00 13.12
C CYS A 310 1.17 -3.47 13.52
N LEU A 311 0.57 -4.06 14.54
CA LEU A 311 -0.72 -3.66 15.08
C LEU A 311 -0.58 -3.10 16.49
N ILE A 312 -1.36 -2.07 16.77
CA ILE A 312 -1.48 -1.42 18.06
C ILE A 312 -2.90 -1.49 18.58
N HIS A 313 -3.06 -1.37 19.89
CA HIS A 313 -4.38 -1.29 20.50
C HIS A 313 -5.01 0.09 20.24
N MET A 314 -6.23 0.12 19.73
CA MET A 314 -6.91 1.36 19.32
C MET A 314 -7.17 2.33 20.48
N ASP A 315 -7.33 1.80 21.70
CA ASP A 315 -7.54 2.61 22.90
C ASP A 315 -6.24 2.96 23.65
N ASP A 316 -5.07 2.57 23.12
CA ASP A 316 -3.78 3.04 23.62
C ASP A 316 -3.45 4.41 23.00
N GLU A 317 -3.73 5.47 23.74
CA GLU A 317 -3.56 6.85 23.25
C GLU A 317 -2.11 7.16 22.87
N ALA A 318 -1.12 6.65 23.60
CA ALA A 318 0.28 6.91 23.32
C ALA A 318 0.71 6.25 22.00
N ALA A 319 0.31 4.99 21.79
CA ALA A 319 0.56 4.29 20.54
C ALA A 319 -0.17 4.94 19.36
N MET A 320 -1.41 5.39 19.57
CA MET A 320 -2.18 6.09 18.54
C MET A 320 -1.56 7.44 18.16
N CYS A 321 -1.15 8.25 19.13
CA CYS A 321 -0.43 9.51 18.87
C CYS A 321 0.86 9.24 18.10
N SER A 322 1.64 8.23 18.49
CA SER A 322 2.85 7.82 17.78
C SER A 322 2.57 7.45 16.31
N MET A 323 1.53 6.66 16.05
CA MET A 323 1.11 6.32 14.68
C MET A 323 0.75 7.58 13.87
N TYR A 324 0.02 8.53 14.44
CA TYR A 324 -0.36 9.78 13.76
C TYR A 324 0.83 10.71 13.49
N THR A 325 1.81 10.75 14.39
CA THR A 325 3.04 11.53 14.23
C THR A 325 3.96 10.96 13.15
N GLN A 326 4.05 9.63 13.05
CA GLN A 326 5.01 8.96 12.16
C GLN A 326 4.49 8.70 10.74
N SER A 327 3.17 8.63 10.55
CA SER A 327 2.59 8.23 9.25
C SER A 327 2.57 9.37 8.23
N ASP A 328 2.84 9.08 6.97
CA ASP A 328 2.67 10.00 5.82
C ASP A 328 1.22 10.00 5.31
N ILE A 329 0.55 8.85 5.46
CA ILE A 329 -0.85 8.67 5.15
C ILE A 329 -1.52 7.81 6.22
N ILE A 330 -2.78 8.11 6.55
CA ILE A 330 -3.61 7.28 7.41
C ILE A 330 -4.87 6.86 6.66
N GLY A 331 -5.04 5.55 6.50
CA GLY A 331 -6.30 4.96 6.11
C GLY A 331 -7.28 4.92 7.29
N LEU A 332 -8.38 5.65 7.21
CA LEU A 332 -9.42 5.65 8.24
C LEU A 332 -10.58 4.74 7.81
N ALA A 333 -10.68 3.57 8.45
CA ALA A 333 -11.62 2.51 8.10
C ALA A 333 -12.49 2.12 9.30
N LEU A 334 -13.25 3.08 9.82
CA LEU A 334 -14.14 2.92 10.97
C LEU A 334 -15.60 3.16 10.59
N PRO A 335 -16.56 2.44 11.21
CA PRO A 335 -17.98 2.76 11.06
C PRO A 335 -18.34 4.10 11.73
N GLU A 336 -19.47 4.68 11.35
CA GLU A 336 -19.91 6.01 11.79
C GLU A 336 -19.92 6.18 13.33
N ASN A 337 -20.41 5.16 14.06
CA ASN A 337 -20.44 5.20 15.52
C ASN A 337 -19.04 5.16 16.15
N ALA A 338 -18.10 4.42 15.55
CA ALA A 338 -16.73 4.36 16.04
C ALA A 338 -15.98 5.68 15.77
N ILE A 339 -16.26 6.37 14.66
CA ILE A 339 -15.72 7.72 14.41
C ILE A 339 -16.09 8.69 15.54
N ARG A 340 -17.35 8.67 16.00
CA ARG A 340 -17.78 9.53 17.11
C ARG A 340 -16.98 9.26 18.40
N GLN A 341 -16.73 7.99 18.70
CA GLN A 341 -15.98 7.58 19.88
C GLN A 341 -14.47 7.85 19.75
N GLN A 342 -13.93 7.79 18.53
CA GLN A 342 -12.50 7.95 18.26
C GLN A 342 -12.10 9.37 17.87
N ALA A 343 -13.05 10.30 17.75
CA ALA A 343 -12.77 11.69 17.40
C ALA A 343 -11.75 12.35 18.34
N GLY A 344 -11.83 12.04 19.65
CA GLY A 344 -10.86 12.49 20.65
C GLY A 344 -9.45 11.98 20.37
N THR A 345 -9.29 10.67 20.17
CA THR A 345 -8.00 10.04 19.83
C THR A 345 -7.40 10.59 18.53
N ILE A 346 -8.23 10.80 17.50
CA ILE A 346 -7.79 11.43 16.24
C ILE A 346 -7.31 12.86 16.50
N ALA A 347 -8.04 13.64 17.29
CA ALA A 347 -7.66 15.00 17.66
C ALA A 347 -6.34 15.05 18.45
N SER A 348 -6.15 14.18 19.45
CA SER A 348 -4.90 14.04 20.20
C SER A 348 -3.72 13.72 19.28
N GLY A 349 -3.89 12.77 18.36
CA GLY A 349 -2.84 12.39 17.41
C GLY A 349 -2.47 13.51 16.43
N LEU A 350 -3.47 14.24 15.91
CA LEU A 350 -3.24 15.39 15.04
C LEU A 350 -2.53 16.54 15.77
N ARG A 351 -2.90 16.80 17.03
CA ARG A 351 -2.21 17.80 17.86
C ARG A 351 -0.76 17.39 18.15
N ALA A 352 -0.52 16.13 18.49
CA ALA A 352 0.83 15.61 18.72
C ALA A 352 1.72 15.75 17.47
N ARG A 353 1.18 15.44 16.29
CA ARG A 353 1.87 15.63 15.01
C ARG A 353 2.16 17.10 14.73
N TYR A 354 1.21 17.99 15.02
CA TYR A 354 1.40 19.43 14.82
C TYR A 354 2.51 19.97 15.74
N ALA A 355 2.52 19.55 17.00
CA ALA A 355 3.53 19.93 17.99
C ALA A 355 4.94 19.44 17.61
N SER A 356 5.06 18.28 16.94
CA SER A 356 6.35 17.78 16.45
C SER A 356 6.79 18.42 15.12
N LEU A 357 6.09 19.46 14.65
CA LEU A 357 6.30 20.10 13.34
C LEU A 357 6.28 19.09 12.16
N GLY A 358 5.48 18.02 12.29
CA GLY A 358 5.40 16.98 11.27
C GLY A 358 4.91 17.51 9.91
N LYS A 359 5.19 16.78 8.81
CA LYS A 359 4.69 17.09 7.46
C LYS A 359 3.16 17.11 7.45
N ASP A 360 2.56 17.74 6.43
CA ASP A 360 1.11 17.64 6.22
C ASP A 360 0.65 16.18 6.19
N LEU A 361 -0.52 15.90 6.75
CA LEU A 361 -1.06 14.55 6.82
C LEU A 361 -2.20 14.36 5.83
N THR A 362 -2.20 13.23 5.13
CA THR A 362 -3.39 12.78 4.39
C THR A 362 -4.13 11.70 5.16
N ILE A 363 -5.43 11.92 5.39
CA ILE A 363 -6.34 10.91 5.93
C ILE A 363 -7.27 10.44 4.82
N LEU A 364 -7.08 9.19 4.39
CA LEU A 364 -7.87 8.53 3.36
C LEU A 364 -9.08 7.83 3.99
N ILE A 365 -10.29 8.34 3.74
CA ILE A 365 -11.49 7.95 4.48
C ILE A 365 -12.23 6.84 3.75
N ALA A 366 -12.00 5.61 4.18
CA ALA A 366 -12.57 4.40 3.60
C ALA A 366 -13.85 4.00 4.34
N MET A 367 -14.90 4.80 4.16
CA MET A 367 -16.22 4.60 4.78
C MET A 367 -17.31 4.45 3.73
N ASN A 368 -18.28 3.56 3.94
CA ASN A 368 -19.44 3.42 3.06
C ASN A 368 -20.52 4.46 3.39
N LYS A 369 -20.17 5.75 3.24
CA LYS A 369 -21.05 6.90 3.55
C LYS A 369 -20.75 8.04 2.57
N THR A 370 -21.79 8.61 1.97
CA THR A 370 -21.66 9.84 1.18
C THR A 370 -21.30 11.02 2.09
N GLY A 371 -20.28 11.79 1.71
CA GLY A 371 -19.79 12.91 2.53
C GLY A 371 -19.12 12.48 3.84
N ALA A 372 -18.47 11.31 3.87
CA ALA A 372 -17.76 10.81 5.05
C ALA A 372 -16.63 11.76 5.47
N ALA A 373 -15.95 12.41 4.54
CA ALA A 373 -14.88 13.35 4.84
C ALA A 373 -15.36 14.55 5.63
N ARG A 374 -16.51 15.13 5.23
CA ARG A 374 -17.15 16.22 5.98
C ARG A 374 -17.55 15.76 7.38
N PHE A 375 -18.14 14.57 7.47
CA PHE A 375 -18.58 13.99 8.74
C PHE A 375 -17.41 13.80 9.72
N VAL A 376 -16.31 13.17 9.27
CA VAL A 376 -15.11 12.98 10.09
C VAL A 376 -14.51 14.32 10.49
N ARG A 377 -14.32 15.24 9.53
CA ARG A 377 -13.73 16.57 9.80
C ARG A 377 -14.52 17.34 10.84
N GLN A 378 -15.86 17.29 10.82
CA GLN A 378 -16.70 17.97 11.82
C GLN A 378 -16.50 17.40 13.23
N HIS A 379 -16.50 16.08 13.36
CA HIS A 379 -16.29 15.43 14.66
C HIS A 379 -14.87 15.67 15.21
N VAL A 380 -13.86 15.59 14.34
CA VAL A 380 -12.47 15.88 14.72
C VAL A 380 -12.29 17.34 15.10
N LYS A 381 -12.87 18.28 14.34
CA LYS A 381 -12.86 19.71 14.69
C LYS A 381 -13.47 19.96 16.06
N SER A 382 -14.64 19.38 16.34
CA SER A 382 -15.30 19.50 17.64
C SER A 382 -14.44 18.95 18.78
N ALA A 383 -13.72 17.85 18.56
CA ALA A 383 -12.81 17.30 19.55
C ALA A 383 -11.56 18.17 19.76
N LEU A 384 -10.95 18.67 18.68
CA LEU A 384 -9.80 19.59 18.74
C LEU A 384 -10.13 20.86 19.53
N THR A 385 -11.30 21.47 19.31
CA THR A 385 -11.72 22.67 20.05
C THR A 385 -11.88 22.42 21.56
N SER A 386 -12.00 21.17 22.00
CA SER A 386 -12.02 20.86 23.44
C SER A 386 -10.62 20.77 24.08
N ILE A 387 -9.56 20.68 23.27
CA ILE A 387 -8.18 20.46 23.72
C ILE A 387 -7.15 21.47 23.17
N THR A 388 -7.58 22.43 22.35
CA THR A 388 -6.76 23.48 21.72
C THR A 388 -7.58 24.78 21.59
N ASP A 389 -6.90 25.90 21.36
CA ASP A 389 -7.58 27.14 21.00
C ASP A 389 -8.09 27.14 19.53
N THR A 390 -8.82 28.18 19.15
CA THR A 390 -9.42 28.28 17.80
C THR A 390 -8.36 28.43 16.70
N ALA A 391 -7.27 29.15 16.96
CA ALA A 391 -6.23 29.39 15.97
C ALA A 391 -5.44 28.10 15.71
N GLU A 392 -5.04 27.40 16.77
CA GLU A 392 -4.37 26.11 16.71
C GLU A 392 -5.26 25.05 16.04
N THR A 393 -6.56 24.99 16.38
CA THR A 393 -7.52 24.08 15.70
C THR A 393 -7.51 24.26 14.19
N GLU A 394 -7.62 25.51 13.70
CA GLU A 394 -7.67 25.77 12.26
C GLU A 394 -6.31 25.50 11.59
N GLN A 395 -5.18 25.76 12.26
CA GLN A 395 -3.85 25.41 11.75
C GLN A 395 -3.66 23.89 11.62
N ILE A 396 -4.07 23.11 12.62
CA ILE A 396 -4.03 21.64 12.58
C ILE A 396 -4.89 21.12 11.41
N LEU A 397 -6.11 21.64 11.26
CA LEU A 397 -7.02 21.24 10.20
C LEU A 397 -6.53 21.66 8.80
N ALA A 398 -5.86 22.81 8.68
CA ALA A 398 -5.27 23.28 7.42
C ALA A 398 -4.14 22.36 6.94
N ARG A 399 -3.39 21.76 7.87
CA ARG A 399 -2.31 20.80 7.58
C ARG A 399 -2.78 19.34 7.48
N THR A 400 -4.09 19.10 7.55
CA THR A 400 -4.70 17.76 7.49
C THR A 400 -5.69 17.66 6.32
N ARG A 401 -5.36 16.84 5.33
CA ARG A 401 -6.21 16.58 4.16
C ARG A 401 -7.13 15.40 4.42
N PHE A 402 -8.44 15.64 4.50
CA PHE A 402 -9.46 14.58 4.64
C PHE A 402 -9.98 14.18 3.26
N VAL A 403 -9.51 13.05 2.74
CA VAL A 403 -9.79 12.60 1.38
C VAL A 403 -10.98 11.64 1.36
N GLU A 404 -12.01 12.04 0.62
CA GLU A 404 -13.24 11.26 0.41
C GLU A 404 -12.99 10.11 -0.59
N THR A 405 -13.63 8.95 -0.39
CA THR A 405 -13.42 7.77 -1.25
C THR A 405 -14.70 7.05 -1.64
N VAL A 406 -14.60 6.18 -2.65
CA VAL A 406 -15.62 5.19 -3.01
C VAL A 406 -15.02 3.79 -2.88
N VAL A 407 -15.35 3.12 -1.78
CA VAL A 407 -14.90 1.75 -1.48
C VAL A 407 -15.75 0.73 -2.26
N ASN A 408 -15.16 0.01 -3.22
CA ASN A 408 -15.90 -0.91 -4.11
C ASN A 408 -15.56 -2.40 -3.92
N ARG A 409 -14.68 -2.72 -2.97
CA ARG A 409 -14.20 -4.09 -2.75
C ARG A 409 -14.94 -4.77 -1.61
N MET A 410 -15.40 -6.01 -1.83
CA MET A 410 -15.89 -6.86 -0.76
C MET A 410 -14.71 -7.54 -0.05
N VAL A 411 -14.72 -7.45 1.28
CA VAL A 411 -13.76 -8.12 2.15
C VAL A 411 -14.50 -8.66 3.36
N MET A 412 -14.17 -9.89 3.75
CA MET A 412 -14.67 -10.55 4.95
C MET A 412 -13.49 -10.92 5.86
N PRO A 413 -13.60 -10.68 7.18
CA PRO A 413 -12.65 -11.23 8.13
C PRO A 413 -12.86 -12.74 8.25
N VAL A 414 -11.79 -13.46 8.55
CA VAL A 414 -11.85 -14.87 8.96
C VAL A 414 -12.27 -14.96 10.43
N SER A 415 -13.04 -15.98 10.80
CA SER A 415 -13.51 -16.13 12.20
C SER A 415 -12.35 -16.48 13.14
N GLU A 416 -12.45 -16.02 14.39
CA GLU A 416 -11.42 -16.25 15.42
C GLU A 416 -11.20 -17.74 15.69
N ASP A 417 -12.27 -18.53 15.78
CA ASP A 417 -12.18 -19.99 15.97
C ASP A 417 -11.34 -20.65 14.88
N PHE A 418 -11.56 -20.25 13.62
CA PHE A 418 -10.81 -20.78 12.50
C PHE A 418 -9.35 -20.33 12.53
N LEU A 419 -9.09 -19.06 12.90
CA LEU A 419 -7.73 -18.53 13.06
C LEU A 419 -6.96 -19.30 14.13
N LEU A 420 -7.56 -19.52 15.29
CA LEU A 420 -6.95 -20.25 16.41
C LEU A 420 -6.69 -21.71 16.04
N SER A 421 -7.70 -22.42 15.51
CA SER A 421 -7.52 -23.82 15.12
C SER A 421 -6.47 -23.98 14.03
N LYS A 422 -6.43 -23.07 13.04
CA LYS A 422 -5.40 -23.09 12.00
C LYS A 422 -4.01 -22.83 12.59
N PHE A 423 -3.86 -21.80 13.42
CA PHE A 423 -2.58 -21.46 14.01
C PHE A 423 -2.06 -22.58 14.92
N GLN A 424 -2.94 -23.24 15.68
CA GLN A 424 -2.60 -24.43 16.47
C GLN A 424 -2.07 -25.57 15.57
N ASN A 425 -2.73 -25.84 14.44
CA ASN A 425 -2.27 -26.84 13.48
C ASN A 425 -0.93 -26.47 12.85
N ASP A 426 -0.74 -25.22 12.45
CA ASP A 426 0.51 -24.71 11.88
C ASP A 426 1.66 -24.85 12.89
N LEU A 427 1.42 -24.53 14.17
CA LEU A 427 2.40 -24.72 15.25
C LEU A 427 2.71 -26.20 15.53
N TYR A 428 1.69 -27.06 15.50
CA TYR A 428 1.88 -28.50 15.66
C TYR A 428 2.76 -29.08 14.55
N LEU A 429 2.50 -28.70 13.29
CA LEU A 429 3.32 -29.09 12.14
C LEU A 429 4.73 -28.54 12.24
N LEU A 430 4.89 -27.27 12.62
CA LEU A 430 6.21 -26.67 12.84
C LEU A 430 6.98 -27.42 13.92
N HIS A 431 6.36 -27.75 15.05
CA HIS A 431 7.01 -28.48 16.13
C HIS A 431 7.50 -29.86 15.67
N HIS A 432 6.66 -30.58 14.93
CA HIS A 432 7.01 -31.89 14.38
C HIS A 432 8.19 -31.79 13.40
N ASN A 433 8.12 -30.86 12.43
CA ASN A 433 9.19 -30.64 11.46
C ASN A 433 10.50 -30.17 12.12
N MET A 434 10.41 -29.36 13.18
CA MET A 434 11.57 -28.87 13.94
C MET A 434 12.30 -30.00 14.66
N GLN A 435 11.59 -31.00 15.19
CA GLN A 435 12.23 -32.17 15.80
C GLN A 435 13.07 -32.92 14.76
N ASP A 436 12.50 -33.20 13.59
CA ASP A 436 13.22 -33.84 12.49
C ASP A 436 14.45 -33.02 12.05
N ILE A 437 14.31 -31.70 11.93
CA ILE A 437 15.41 -30.79 11.56
C ILE A 437 16.52 -30.78 12.62
N PHE A 438 16.19 -30.75 13.91
CA PHE A 438 17.16 -30.67 14.98
C PHE A 438 18.03 -31.93 15.03
N ASP A 439 17.43 -33.09 14.81
CA ASP A 439 18.14 -34.37 14.71
C ASP A 439 19.13 -34.37 13.54
N HIS A 440 18.73 -33.86 12.37
CA HIS A 440 19.61 -33.73 11.20
C HIS A 440 20.71 -32.67 11.36
N MET A 441 20.42 -31.52 12.00
CA MET A 441 21.42 -30.47 12.26
C MET A 441 22.55 -30.96 13.19
N ASN A 442 22.20 -31.80 14.17
CA ASN A 442 23.18 -32.39 15.08
C ASN A 442 24.13 -33.38 14.36
N GLU A 443 23.65 -34.10 13.34
CA GLU A 443 24.47 -34.96 12.49
C GLU A 443 25.40 -34.13 11.58
N ILE A 444 24.89 -33.07 10.96
CA ILE A 444 25.65 -32.16 10.10
C ILE A 444 26.77 -31.45 10.88
N THR A 445 26.45 -30.94 12.07
CA THR A 445 27.42 -30.26 12.93
C THR A 445 28.54 -31.21 13.32
N ARG A 446 28.20 -32.46 13.68
CA ARG A 446 29.18 -33.52 13.94
C ARG A 446 30.07 -33.79 12.72
N PHE A 447 29.50 -33.82 11.51
CA PHE A 447 30.24 -34.03 10.27
C PHE A 447 31.24 -32.89 9.96
N PHE A 448 30.80 -31.62 10.00
CA PHE A 448 31.70 -30.48 9.73
C PHE A 448 32.79 -30.33 10.79
N LEU A 449 32.49 -30.63 12.06
CA LEU A 449 33.51 -30.72 13.11
C LEU A 449 34.54 -31.82 12.82
N GLN A 450 34.12 -32.95 12.24
CA GLN A 450 35.01 -34.02 11.81
C GLN A 450 35.87 -33.63 10.60
N MET A 451 35.30 -32.91 9.62
CA MET A 451 36.05 -32.34 8.49
C MET A 451 37.07 -31.31 8.96
N ALA A 452 36.70 -30.38 9.84
CA ALA A 452 37.61 -29.39 10.41
C ALA A 452 38.80 -30.07 11.14
N LYS A 453 38.52 -31.09 11.96
CA LYS A 453 39.55 -31.88 12.65
C LYS A 453 40.47 -32.66 11.69
N SER A 454 39.95 -33.16 10.57
CA SER A 454 40.76 -33.83 9.54
C SER A 454 41.58 -32.87 8.67
N SER A 455 41.13 -31.62 8.53
CA SER A 455 41.87 -30.55 7.83
C SER A 455 43.07 -30.04 8.64
N GLU A 456 43.00 -30.03 9.98
CA GLU A 456 44.14 -29.74 10.86
C GLU A 456 45.25 -30.81 10.76
N HIS A 457 44.90 -32.07 10.56
CA HIS A 457 45.88 -33.16 10.35
C HIS A 457 46.52 -33.18 8.95
N LYS A 458 45.91 -32.53 7.95
CA LYS A 458 46.39 -32.54 6.54
C LYS A 458 47.27 -31.36 6.14
N ARG A 459 47.57 -30.42 7.05
CA ARG A 459 48.45 -29.25 6.78
C ARG A 459 49.94 -29.58 6.52
N LYS A 460 50.32 -30.85 6.31
CA LYS A 460 51.72 -31.27 6.03
C LYS A 460 52.03 -31.71 4.59
N LYS A 461 51.11 -31.69 3.62
CA LYS A 461 51.45 -31.88 2.20
C LYS A 461 50.52 -31.06 1.29
N LEU A 462 51.10 -30.13 0.52
CA LEU A 462 50.41 -29.41 -0.56
C LEU A 462 50.15 -30.39 -1.73
N GLN A 463 48.90 -30.80 -1.89
CA GLN A 463 48.31 -31.13 -3.19
C GLN A 463 46.90 -30.53 -3.20
N THR A 464 46.52 -29.91 -4.32
CA THR A 464 45.18 -29.41 -4.59
C THR A 464 44.14 -30.48 -4.26
N PRO A 465 43.12 -30.21 -3.42
CA PRO A 465 42.15 -31.22 -3.06
C PRO A 465 41.26 -31.51 -4.27
N ALA A 466 41.34 -32.75 -4.79
CA ALA A 466 40.34 -33.27 -5.69
C ALA A 466 39.07 -33.57 -4.87
N TRP A 467 37.98 -32.88 -5.18
CA TRP A 467 36.65 -33.18 -4.63
C TRP A 467 36.32 -34.65 -4.91
N THR A 468 36.06 -35.45 -3.88
CA THR A 468 35.51 -36.80 -4.10
C THR A 468 34.01 -36.69 -4.39
N GLU A 469 33.47 -37.61 -5.22
CA GLU A 469 32.07 -37.60 -5.70
C GLU A 469 31.00 -37.54 -4.59
N THR A 470 31.37 -37.76 -3.32
CA THR A 470 30.47 -37.79 -2.15
C THR A 470 30.36 -36.45 -1.39
N GLU A 471 31.27 -35.49 -1.57
CA GLU A 471 31.25 -34.20 -0.87
C GLU A 471 30.15 -33.22 -1.34
N PRO A 472 29.84 -33.08 -2.65
CA PRO A 472 28.76 -32.22 -3.14
C PRO A 472 27.36 -32.69 -2.69
N VAL A 473 27.17 -34.01 -2.57
CA VAL A 473 25.89 -34.63 -2.15
C VAL A 473 25.57 -34.30 -0.68
N ASN A 474 26.60 -34.17 0.17
CA ASN A 474 26.42 -33.87 1.59
C ASN A 474 26.20 -32.37 1.86
N VAL A 475 26.85 -31.46 1.11
CA VAL A 475 26.54 -30.02 1.16
C VAL A 475 25.10 -29.76 0.69
N SER A 476 24.66 -30.43 -0.38
CA SER A 476 23.28 -30.37 -0.84
C SER A 476 22.29 -30.85 0.23
N LYS A 477 22.61 -31.90 0.98
CA LYS A 477 21.79 -32.37 2.11
C LYS A 477 21.74 -31.35 3.24
N SER A 478 22.88 -30.75 3.62
CA SER A 478 22.92 -29.71 4.66
C SER A 478 22.13 -28.45 4.27
N LEU A 479 22.24 -28.01 3.03
CA LEU A 479 21.43 -26.91 2.50
C LEU A 479 19.94 -27.28 2.41
N SER A 480 19.61 -28.55 2.17
CA SER A 480 18.21 -29.00 2.15
C SER A 480 17.53 -28.92 3.52
N VAL A 481 18.27 -29.11 4.63
CA VAL A 481 17.75 -28.93 5.99
C VAL A 481 17.45 -27.45 6.27
N LEU A 482 18.33 -26.54 5.85
CA LEU A 482 18.07 -25.09 5.95
C LEU A 482 16.87 -24.67 5.12
N ARG A 483 16.68 -25.27 3.94
CA ARG A 483 15.49 -25.08 3.11
C ARG A 483 14.24 -25.58 3.82
N HIS A 484 14.25 -26.79 4.39
CA HIS A 484 13.10 -27.36 5.12
C HIS A 484 12.73 -26.53 6.35
N LEU A 485 13.72 -26.02 7.08
CA LEU A 485 13.51 -25.08 8.18
C LEU A 485 12.87 -23.77 7.69
N SER A 486 13.42 -23.20 6.63
CA SER A 486 12.88 -21.98 6.03
C SER A 486 11.44 -22.19 5.56
N ASP A 487 11.17 -23.29 4.88
CA ASP A 487 9.84 -23.67 4.39
C ASP A 487 8.86 -23.85 5.55
N ALA A 488 9.22 -24.63 6.58
CA ALA A 488 8.36 -24.86 7.75
C ALA A 488 8.02 -23.55 8.49
N VAL A 489 9.01 -22.65 8.68
CA VAL A 489 8.78 -21.34 9.30
C VAL A 489 7.96 -20.42 8.37
N ASN A 490 8.15 -20.52 7.05
CA ASN A 490 7.40 -19.73 6.07
C ASN A 490 5.95 -20.20 5.88
N GLU A 491 5.65 -21.44 6.23
CA GLU A 491 4.29 -21.99 6.18
C GLU A 491 3.40 -21.43 7.29
N VAL A 492 3.95 -21.14 8.47
CA VAL A 492 3.23 -20.53 9.60
C VAL A 492 2.75 -19.14 9.22
N THR A 493 1.47 -19.04 8.84
CA THR A 493 0.89 -17.78 8.37
C THR A 493 -0.60 -17.67 8.67
N ASN A 494 -0.98 -16.53 9.22
CA ASN A 494 -2.37 -16.24 9.57
C ASN A 494 -3.11 -15.64 8.39
N THR A 495 -4.08 -16.37 7.84
CA THR A 495 -4.99 -15.84 6.81
C THR A 495 -6.10 -15.05 7.49
N MET A 496 -5.99 -13.72 7.51
CA MET A 496 -6.88 -12.86 8.30
C MET A 496 -8.12 -12.42 7.53
N PHE A 497 -8.02 -12.32 6.20
CA PHE A 497 -9.10 -11.79 5.37
C PHE A 497 -9.30 -12.61 4.12
N ILE A 498 -10.55 -12.65 3.67
CA ILE A 498 -10.96 -13.13 2.36
C ILE A 498 -11.44 -11.92 1.57
N ALA A 499 -10.86 -11.70 0.40
CA ALA A 499 -11.14 -10.51 -0.39
C ALA A 499 -11.31 -10.83 -1.87
N GLU A 500 -12.04 -9.97 -2.56
CA GLU A 500 -12.15 -10.04 -4.01
C GLU A 500 -10.90 -9.50 -4.72
N PRO A 501 -10.66 -9.90 -5.98
CA PRO A 501 -9.54 -9.41 -6.77
C PRO A 501 -9.78 -8.02 -7.39
N ASP A 502 -11.01 -7.51 -7.35
CA ASP A 502 -11.34 -6.18 -7.86
C ASP A 502 -10.75 -5.12 -6.90
N MET A 503 -9.90 -4.24 -7.43
CA MET A 503 -8.91 -3.52 -6.64
C MET A 503 -8.88 -1.97 -6.72
N PRO A 504 -9.57 -1.25 -7.63
CA PRO A 504 -9.43 0.20 -7.66
C PRO A 504 -10.23 0.85 -6.53
N LEU A 505 -9.55 1.63 -5.71
CA LEU A 505 -10.19 2.58 -4.80
C LEU A 505 -10.34 3.90 -5.53
N TYR A 506 -11.53 4.51 -5.53
CA TYR A 506 -11.67 5.86 -6.07
C TYR A 506 -11.51 6.87 -4.95
N ALA A 507 -10.79 7.96 -5.19
CA ALA A 507 -10.56 9.00 -4.21
C ALA A 507 -10.70 10.40 -4.84
N ALA A 508 -11.13 11.37 -4.05
CA ALA A 508 -11.09 12.77 -4.45
C ALA A 508 -9.64 13.23 -4.68
N SER A 509 -9.42 14.06 -5.69
CA SER A 509 -8.15 14.74 -5.93
C SER A 509 -7.78 15.71 -4.80
N GLY A 510 -6.49 16.02 -4.69
CA GLY A 510 -5.99 17.07 -3.80
C GLY A 510 -5.00 16.61 -2.74
N SER A 511 -4.44 15.41 -2.87
CA SER A 511 -3.30 14.95 -2.06
C SER A 511 -2.24 14.33 -2.98
N PRO A 512 -1.01 14.88 -3.03
CA PRO A 512 0.08 14.33 -3.85
C PRO A 512 0.36 12.86 -3.59
N VAL A 513 0.25 12.43 -2.32
CA VAL A 513 0.44 11.02 -1.93
C VAL A 513 -0.66 10.15 -2.52
N VAL A 514 -1.92 10.60 -2.52
CA VAL A 514 -3.03 9.82 -3.09
C VAL A 514 -2.94 9.75 -4.60
N ASP A 515 -2.48 10.83 -5.24
CA ASP A 515 -2.30 10.92 -6.69
C ASP A 515 -1.25 9.91 -7.19
N SER A 516 -0.22 9.64 -6.40
CA SER A 516 0.82 8.65 -6.72
C SER A 516 0.40 7.20 -6.45
N LEU A 517 -0.57 6.94 -5.57
CA LEU A 517 -1.00 5.57 -5.24
C LEU A 517 -1.54 4.84 -6.48
N ARG A 518 -0.84 3.77 -6.86
CA ARG A 518 -1.08 2.96 -8.06
C ARG A 518 -2.47 2.34 -8.12
N GLN A 519 -3.00 1.96 -6.96
CA GLN A 519 -4.32 1.33 -6.84
C GLN A 519 -5.47 2.32 -6.57
N VAL A 520 -5.16 3.61 -6.54
CA VAL A 520 -6.15 4.66 -6.34
C VAL A 520 -6.41 5.41 -7.64
N ILE A 521 -7.67 5.41 -8.07
CA ILE A 521 -8.14 6.20 -9.20
C ILE A 521 -8.63 7.54 -8.64
N VAL A 522 -7.89 8.58 -8.96
CA VAL A 522 -8.20 9.94 -8.52
C VAL A 522 -9.20 10.58 -9.47
N VAL A 523 -10.20 11.23 -8.91
CA VAL A 523 -11.28 11.89 -9.65
C VAL A 523 -11.57 13.26 -9.04
N GLU A 524 -11.98 14.20 -9.89
CA GLU A 524 -12.37 15.54 -9.44
C GLU A 524 -13.74 15.51 -8.74
N ASP A 525 -14.72 14.80 -9.33
CA ASP A 525 -16.06 14.64 -8.75
C ASP A 525 -16.29 13.23 -8.19
N ILE A 526 -15.81 13.01 -6.96
CA ILE A 526 -16.05 11.77 -6.22
C ILE A 526 -17.54 11.60 -5.83
N ARG A 527 -18.32 12.69 -5.73
CA ARG A 527 -19.70 12.63 -5.22
C ARG A 527 -20.60 11.94 -6.23
N SER A 528 -20.48 12.28 -7.53
CA SER A 528 -21.21 11.57 -8.57
C SER A 528 -20.96 10.06 -8.54
N LEU A 529 -19.70 9.63 -8.33
CA LEU A 529 -19.37 8.20 -8.21
C LEU A 529 -20.00 7.55 -6.97
N GLN A 530 -20.05 8.24 -5.83
CA GLN A 530 -20.75 7.76 -4.63
C GLN A 530 -22.26 7.59 -4.89
N GLU A 531 -22.88 8.56 -5.57
CA GLU A 531 -24.30 8.52 -5.93
C GLU A 531 -24.61 7.42 -6.94
N ILE A 532 -23.80 7.29 -7.98
CA ILE A 532 -23.88 6.20 -8.97
C ILE A 532 -23.79 4.85 -8.28
N LYS A 533 -22.80 4.63 -7.42
CA LYS A 533 -22.66 3.37 -6.65
C LYS A 533 -23.87 3.13 -5.75
N ASN A 534 -24.37 4.16 -5.05
CA ASN A 534 -25.50 3.99 -4.15
C ASN A 534 -26.77 3.58 -4.91
N LYS A 535 -27.05 4.22 -6.04
CA LYS A 535 -28.20 3.93 -6.91
C LYS A 535 -28.06 2.57 -7.61
N LEU A 536 -26.92 2.27 -8.25
CA LEU A 536 -26.69 1.00 -8.97
C LEU A 536 -26.55 -0.20 -8.04
N SER A 537 -25.60 -0.15 -7.10
CA SER A 537 -25.19 -1.33 -6.34
C SER A 537 -26.05 -1.54 -5.11
N ASN A 538 -26.07 -0.54 -4.23
CA ASN A 538 -26.65 -0.72 -2.90
C ASN A 538 -28.17 -0.91 -2.97
N GLY A 539 -28.83 -0.23 -3.92
CA GLY A 539 -30.26 -0.41 -4.19
C GLY A 539 -30.57 -1.80 -4.76
N THR A 540 -29.98 -2.13 -5.91
CA THR A 540 -30.17 -3.43 -6.57
C THR A 540 -29.84 -4.62 -5.67
N HIS A 541 -28.79 -4.53 -4.84
CA HIS A 541 -28.40 -5.60 -3.92
C HIS A 541 -29.47 -5.88 -2.87
N ALA A 542 -30.14 -4.84 -2.36
CA ALA A 542 -31.25 -4.98 -1.43
C ALA A 542 -32.46 -5.66 -2.10
N VAL A 543 -32.79 -5.28 -3.33
CA VAL A 543 -33.88 -5.90 -4.10
C VAL A 543 -33.61 -7.37 -4.38
N ILE A 544 -32.38 -7.72 -4.78
CA ILE A 544 -31.95 -9.12 -4.95
C ILE A 544 -32.17 -9.88 -3.65
N ALA A 545 -31.75 -9.33 -2.51
CA ALA A 545 -31.91 -9.98 -1.21
C ALA A 545 -33.38 -10.22 -0.86
N TRP A 546 -34.23 -9.20 -1.00
CA TRP A 546 -35.66 -9.31 -0.68
C TRP A 546 -36.38 -10.30 -1.57
N TYR A 547 -36.16 -10.26 -2.89
CA TYR A 547 -36.83 -11.21 -3.78
C TYR A 547 -36.34 -12.65 -3.54
N SER A 548 -35.03 -12.82 -3.31
CA SER A 548 -34.45 -14.12 -2.97
C SER A 548 -35.05 -14.71 -1.69
N MET A 549 -35.31 -13.89 -0.67
CA MET A 549 -35.94 -14.33 0.58
C MET A 549 -37.39 -14.82 0.37
N LEU A 550 -38.17 -14.13 -0.48
CA LEU A 550 -39.53 -14.58 -0.80
C LEU A 550 -39.54 -15.92 -1.55
N LEU A 551 -38.49 -16.21 -2.32
CA LEU A 551 -38.30 -17.50 -2.99
C LEU A 551 -37.69 -18.59 -2.08
N GLY A 552 -37.42 -18.28 -0.81
CA GLY A 552 -36.87 -19.24 0.16
C GLY A 552 -35.34 -19.39 0.16
N TYR A 553 -34.61 -18.56 -0.60
CA TYR A 553 -33.15 -18.59 -0.62
C TYR A 553 -32.54 -17.84 0.57
N GLN A 554 -31.45 -18.39 1.12
CA GLN A 554 -30.79 -17.84 2.30
C GLN A 554 -29.66 -16.85 1.97
N THR A 555 -29.05 -17.00 0.79
CA THR A 555 -27.87 -16.23 0.39
C THR A 555 -28.03 -15.59 -0.98
N ILE A 556 -27.30 -14.49 -1.22
CA ILE A 556 -27.34 -13.74 -2.48
C ILE A 556 -26.93 -14.63 -3.65
N GLY A 557 -25.91 -15.47 -3.47
CA GLY A 557 -25.45 -16.41 -4.50
C GLY A 557 -26.51 -17.45 -4.89
N GLN A 558 -27.26 -17.98 -3.93
CA GLN A 558 -28.38 -18.88 -4.20
C GLN A 558 -29.46 -18.16 -5.02
N GLY A 559 -29.87 -16.97 -4.57
CA GLY A 559 -30.86 -16.15 -5.26
C GLY A 559 -30.46 -15.83 -6.69
N MET A 560 -29.23 -15.33 -6.91
CA MET A 560 -28.70 -15.03 -8.24
C MET A 560 -28.46 -16.25 -9.13
N GLY A 561 -28.59 -17.47 -8.58
CA GLY A 561 -28.65 -18.71 -9.35
C GLY A 561 -30.03 -18.97 -9.96
N ASP A 562 -31.09 -18.35 -9.44
CA ASP A 562 -32.44 -18.42 -10.00
C ASP A 562 -32.58 -17.46 -11.19
N PRO A 563 -33.01 -17.95 -12.38
CA PRO A 563 -33.17 -17.12 -13.57
C PRO A 563 -34.08 -15.91 -13.36
N ARG A 564 -35.09 -15.99 -12.49
CA ARG A 564 -36.03 -14.90 -12.20
C ARG A 564 -35.32 -13.75 -11.50
N VAL A 565 -34.51 -14.06 -10.49
CA VAL A 565 -33.76 -13.07 -9.71
C VAL A 565 -32.67 -12.43 -10.57
N GLU A 566 -31.93 -13.24 -11.35
CA GLU A 566 -30.90 -12.71 -12.25
C GLU A 566 -31.51 -11.81 -13.34
N SER A 567 -32.64 -12.22 -13.93
CA SER A 567 -33.36 -11.41 -14.92
C SER A 567 -33.82 -10.07 -14.35
N LEU A 568 -34.41 -10.07 -13.14
CA LEU A 568 -34.80 -8.86 -12.43
C LEU A 568 -33.59 -7.93 -12.19
N ALA A 569 -32.47 -8.48 -11.69
CA ALA A 569 -31.26 -7.70 -11.45
C ALA A 569 -30.74 -7.05 -12.75
N ARG A 570 -30.71 -7.79 -13.86
CA ARG A 570 -30.27 -7.30 -15.17
C ARG A 570 -31.20 -6.21 -15.71
N ARG A 571 -32.53 -6.42 -15.59
CA ARG A 571 -33.54 -5.44 -16.00
C ARG A 571 -33.36 -4.12 -15.25
N MET A 572 -33.38 -4.16 -13.92
CA MET A 572 -33.22 -2.94 -13.11
C MET A 572 -31.93 -2.20 -13.49
N MET A 573 -30.79 -2.89 -13.50
CA MET A 573 -29.52 -2.23 -13.76
C MET A 573 -29.40 -1.68 -15.18
N LYS A 574 -29.75 -2.46 -16.21
CA LYS A 574 -29.49 -2.08 -17.62
C LYS A 574 -30.61 -1.27 -18.26
N GLN A 575 -31.86 -1.49 -17.86
CA GLN A 575 -33.03 -0.89 -18.51
C GLN A 575 -33.61 0.27 -17.68
N GLU A 576 -33.51 0.22 -16.36
CA GLU A 576 -34.17 1.21 -15.48
C GLU A 576 -33.17 2.23 -14.94
N ILE A 577 -32.02 1.78 -14.40
CA ILE A 577 -31.06 2.64 -13.69
C ILE A 577 -30.00 3.23 -14.64
N MET A 578 -29.32 2.40 -15.43
CA MET A 578 -28.20 2.84 -16.29
C MET A 578 -28.60 3.96 -17.26
N PRO A 579 -29.73 3.89 -18.00
CA PRO A 579 -30.06 4.96 -18.94
C PRO A 579 -30.32 6.31 -18.25
N ALA A 580 -30.83 6.29 -17.02
CA ALA A 580 -31.04 7.49 -16.23
C ALA A 580 -29.71 8.11 -15.77
N LEU A 581 -28.78 7.27 -15.29
CA LEU A 581 -27.44 7.71 -14.87
C LEU A 581 -26.61 8.24 -16.03
N LEU A 582 -26.71 7.65 -17.22
CA LEU A 582 -25.99 8.13 -18.41
C LEU A 582 -26.53 9.48 -18.90
N LYS A 583 -27.81 9.79 -18.65
CA LYS A 583 -28.35 11.14 -18.89
C LYS A 583 -27.84 12.15 -17.87
N GLU A 584 -27.71 11.75 -16.60
CA GLU A 584 -27.21 12.61 -15.51
C GLU A 584 -25.70 12.87 -15.61
N ALA A 585 -24.92 11.85 -15.99
CA ALA A 585 -23.47 11.88 -15.96
C ALA A 585 -22.84 11.02 -17.09
N PRO A 586 -22.93 11.47 -18.36
CA PRO A 586 -22.45 10.72 -19.54
C PRO A 586 -20.94 10.41 -19.49
N GLN A 587 -20.15 11.23 -18.79
CA GLN A 587 -18.71 11.03 -18.62
C GLN A 587 -18.35 9.73 -17.88
N PHE A 588 -19.28 9.10 -17.18
CA PHE A 588 -19.05 7.85 -16.44
C PHE A 588 -19.54 6.59 -17.17
N ASP A 589 -19.83 6.64 -18.48
CA ASP A 589 -20.37 5.48 -19.22
C ASP A 589 -19.55 4.20 -19.02
N ARG A 590 -18.26 4.26 -19.34
CA ARG A 590 -17.36 3.10 -19.17
C ARG A 590 -17.35 2.58 -17.73
N TYR A 591 -17.29 3.47 -16.74
CA TYR A 591 -17.35 3.10 -15.32
C TYR A 591 -18.65 2.37 -14.98
N ILE A 592 -19.80 2.89 -15.42
CA ILE A 592 -21.11 2.31 -15.16
C ILE A 592 -21.24 0.92 -15.80
N GLN A 593 -20.81 0.76 -17.05
CA GLN A 593 -20.84 -0.52 -17.76
C GLN A 593 -19.98 -1.58 -17.05
N ASP A 594 -18.73 -1.22 -16.75
CA ASP A 594 -17.79 -2.10 -16.06
C ASP A 594 -18.30 -2.46 -14.66
N PHE A 595 -18.90 -1.50 -13.96
CA PHE A 595 -19.50 -1.69 -12.64
C PHE A 595 -20.66 -2.68 -12.68
N ILE A 596 -21.59 -2.56 -13.64
CA ILE A 596 -22.74 -3.48 -13.76
C ILE A 596 -22.27 -4.90 -14.04
N GLY A 597 -21.34 -5.08 -14.99
CA GLY A 597 -20.81 -6.38 -15.36
C GLY A 597 -20.12 -7.08 -14.18
N SER A 598 -19.27 -6.33 -13.46
CA SER A 598 -18.58 -6.83 -12.27
C SER A 598 -19.57 -7.10 -11.12
N PHE A 599 -20.52 -6.21 -10.85
CA PHE A 599 -21.54 -6.40 -9.80
C PHE A 599 -22.36 -7.67 -9.97
N ILE A 600 -22.91 -7.94 -11.16
CA ILE A 600 -23.70 -9.16 -11.40
C ILE A 600 -22.85 -10.41 -11.19
N LYS A 601 -21.62 -10.40 -11.72
CA LYS A 601 -20.68 -11.51 -11.56
C LYS A 601 -20.32 -11.77 -10.09
N ARG A 602 -20.22 -10.70 -9.28
CA ARG A 602 -20.01 -10.78 -7.83
C ARG A 602 -21.20 -11.41 -7.13
N CYS A 603 -22.41 -10.89 -7.31
CA CYS A 603 -23.60 -11.41 -6.63
C CYS A 603 -23.85 -12.90 -6.92
N ARG A 604 -23.57 -13.37 -8.15
CA ARG A 604 -23.63 -14.81 -8.51
C ARG A 604 -22.70 -15.72 -7.70
N LYS A 605 -21.61 -15.19 -7.14
CA LYS A 605 -20.63 -15.95 -6.34
C LYS A 605 -20.80 -15.76 -4.84
N SER A 606 -21.75 -14.93 -4.39
CA SER A 606 -21.92 -14.53 -2.99
C SER A 606 -22.68 -15.56 -2.14
N PHE A 607 -22.18 -16.80 -2.07
CA PHE A 607 -22.81 -17.90 -1.29
C PHE A 607 -22.66 -17.77 0.24
N LYS A 608 -21.80 -16.87 0.71
CA LYS A 608 -21.62 -16.58 2.14
C LYS A 608 -22.40 -15.33 2.59
N ASP A 609 -22.90 -14.54 1.64
CA ASP A 609 -23.59 -13.31 1.96
C ASP A 609 -25.09 -13.56 2.19
N ARG A 610 -25.54 -13.42 3.43
CA ARG A 610 -26.93 -13.72 3.81
C ARG A 610 -27.90 -12.65 3.34
N CYS A 611 -29.01 -13.06 2.72
CA CYS A 611 -30.06 -12.14 2.28
C CYS A 611 -30.62 -11.33 3.47
N SER A 612 -30.77 -11.93 4.64
CA SER A 612 -31.25 -11.23 5.85
C SER A 612 -30.32 -10.09 6.30
N ARG A 613 -29.00 -10.29 6.17
CA ARG A 613 -28.00 -9.26 6.47
C ARG A 613 -28.05 -8.14 5.45
N VAL A 614 -28.15 -8.48 4.17
CA VAL A 614 -28.21 -7.52 3.07
C VAL A 614 -29.52 -6.76 3.06
N GLY A 615 -30.64 -7.39 3.42
CA GLY A 615 -32.01 -6.88 3.35
C GLY A 615 -32.49 -6.05 4.54
N ARG A 616 -31.77 -6.04 5.67
CA ARG A 616 -32.10 -5.26 6.89
C ARG A 616 -32.24 -3.74 6.67
N ASP A 617 -32.76 -3.00 7.65
CA ASP A 617 -32.99 -1.54 7.61
C ASP A 617 -33.91 -1.13 6.44
N VAL A 618 -35.07 -1.78 6.34
CA VAL A 618 -35.98 -1.66 5.18
C VAL A 618 -36.52 -0.25 4.99
N LEU A 619 -37.01 0.40 6.06
CA LEU A 619 -37.53 1.77 5.97
C LEU A 619 -36.44 2.71 5.49
N ARG A 620 -35.25 2.66 6.10
CA ARG A 620 -34.10 3.51 5.73
C ARG A 620 -33.78 3.40 4.23
N LYS A 621 -33.85 2.21 3.65
CA LYS A 621 -33.58 1.98 2.21
C LYS A 621 -34.69 2.42 1.28
N LEU A 622 -35.93 2.49 1.77
CA LEU A 622 -37.11 2.96 1.05
C LEU A 622 -37.40 4.45 1.27
N GLN A 623 -36.52 5.18 1.97
CA GLN A 623 -36.66 6.63 2.11
C GLN A 623 -36.69 7.32 0.74
N ARG A 624 -37.44 8.44 0.67
CA ARG A 624 -37.76 9.17 -0.56
C ARG A 624 -36.56 9.47 -1.46
N GLU A 625 -35.45 9.90 -0.85
CA GLU A 625 -34.23 10.32 -1.56
C GLU A 625 -33.10 9.28 -1.49
N GLU A 626 -33.38 8.04 -1.04
CA GLU A 626 -32.38 6.96 -0.93
C GLU A 626 -32.40 6.01 -2.15
N ARG A 627 -31.58 4.98 -2.07
CA ARG A 627 -31.16 4.05 -3.13
C ARG A 627 -32.26 3.33 -3.91
N ILE A 628 -33.48 3.22 -3.40
CA ILE A 628 -34.60 2.62 -4.13
C ILE A 628 -35.53 3.70 -4.67
N ILE A 629 -36.23 4.43 -3.81
CA ILE A 629 -37.23 5.40 -4.25
C ILE A 629 -36.58 6.60 -4.97
N GLY A 630 -35.44 7.07 -4.51
CA GLY A 630 -34.68 8.12 -5.20
C GLY A 630 -34.25 7.69 -6.60
N THR A 631 -33.91 6.41 -6.79
CA THR A 631 -33.59 5.85 -8.11
C THR A 631 -34.82 5.74 -9.00
N ILE A 632 -35.97 5.36 -8.45
CA ILE A 632 -37.25 5.35 -9.19
C ILE A 632 -37.59 6.76 -9.69
N ARG A 633 -37.51 7.76 -8.80
CA ARG A 633 -37.79 9.16 -9.14
C ARG A 633 -36.84 9.67 -10.22
N LEU A 634 -35.55 9.35 -10.12
CA LEU A 634 -34.55 9.72 -11.12
C LEU A 634 -34.87 9.12 -12.49
N SER A 635 -35.15 7.83 -12.57
CA SER A 635 -35.46 7.19 -13.85
C SER A 635 -36.75 7.76 -14.46
N GLN A 636 -37.76 7.99 -13.63
CA GLN A 636 -39.04 8.54 -14.06
C GLN A 636 -38.96 9.99 -14.52
N SER A 637 -38.08 10.82 -13.93
CA SER A 637 -37.86 12.20 -14.41
C SER A 637 -37.33 12.24 -15.85
N TYR A 638 -36.71 11.15 -16.31
CA TYR A 638 -36.24 10.96 -17.68
C TYR A 638 -37.16 10.11 -18.56
N GLY A 639 -38.40 9.83 -18.11
CA GLY A 639 -39.40 9.05 -18.84
C GLY A 639 -39.10 7.55 -18.93
N ILE A 640 -38.25 7.01 -18.06
CA ILE A 640 -37.90 5.59 -18.04
C ILE A 640 -38.84 4.85 -17.10
N THR A 641 -39.35 3.69 -17.53
CA THR A 641 -40.19 2.84 -16.69
C THR A 641 -39.36 2.11 -15.63
N THR A 642 -39.96 1.85 -14.46
CA THR A 642 -39.25 1.36 -13.27
C THR A 642 -39.95 0.17 -12.63
N ASP A 643 -40.53 -0.71 -13.45
CA ASP A 643 -41.34 -1.84 -12.98
C ASP A 643 -40.57 -2.75 -12.03
N GLY A 644 -39.30 -3.01 -12.31
CA GLY A 644 -38.43 -3.87 -11.51
C GLY A 644 -38.08 -3.25 -10.16
N LEU A 645 -37.77 -1.95 -10.12
CA LEU A 645 -37.53 -1.23 -8.87
C LEU A 645 -38.80 -1.12 -8.01
N GLU A 646 -39.95 -0.86 -8.62
CA GLU A 646 -41.26 -0.81 -7.93
C GLU A 646 -41.64 -2.19 -7.37
N PHE A 647 -41.41 -3.25 -8.15
CA PHE A 647 -41.52 -4.63 -7.68
C PHE A 647 -40.58 -4.92 -6.50
N GLY A 648 -39.34 -4.44 -6.56
CA GLY A 648 -38.38 -4.58 -5.46
C GLY A 648 -38.83 -3.91 -4.16
N ALA A 649 -39.43 -2.72 -4.25
CA ALA A 649 -40.03 -2.04 -3.10
C ALA A 649 -41.19 -2.85 -2.51
N ALA A 650 -42.04 -3.44 -3.36
CA ALA A 650 -43.11 -4.34 -2.92
C ALA A 650 -42.57 -5.60 -2.22
N CYS A 651 -41.52 -6.23 -2.77
CA CYS A 651 -40.86 -7.38 -2.12
C CYS A 651 -40.32 -7.02 -0.72
N ALA A 652 -39.77 -5.82 -0.56
CA ALA A 652 -39.22 -5.36 0.72
C ALA A 652 -40.31 -5.34 1.82
N ILE A 653 -41.46 -4.75 1.50
CA ILE A 653 -42.59 -4.62 2.42
C ILE A 653 -43.19 -6.00 2.70
N LEU A 654 -43.39 -6.81 1.66
CA LEU A 654 -43.98 -8.14 1.79
C LEU A 654 -43.14 -9.08 2.66
N ASN A 655 -41.80 -9.05 2.52
CA ASN A 655 -40.91 -9.77 3.42
C ASN A 655 -41.15 -9.41 4.89
N CYS A 656 -41.29 -8.12 5.22
CA CYS A 656 -41.56 -7.70 6.59
C CYS A 656 -42.93 -8.14 7.10
N VAL A 657 -43.95 -8.10 6.23
CA VAL A 657 -45.32 -8.50 6.55
C VAL A 657 -45.40 -10.00 6.83
N LEU A 658 -44.78 -10.83 5.99
CA LEU A 658 -44.79 -12.29 6.11
C LEU A 658 -43.82 -12.83 7.18
N ALA A 659 -42.81 -12.06 7.57
CA ALA A 659 -41.81 -12.53 8.53
C ALA A 659 -42.43 -12.92 9.87
N GLU A 660 -42.30 -14.19 10.29
CA GLU A 660 -42.68 -14.64 11.63
C GLU A 660 -41.89 -13.90 12.71
N LYS A 661 -40.58 -13.76 12.50
CA LYS A 661 -39.65 -13.01 13.34
C LYS A 661 -38.99 -11.90 12.51
N PRO A 662 -39.33 -10.62 12.74
CA PRO A 662 -38.69 -9.52 12.05
C PRO A 662 -37.17 -9.51 12.28
N VAL A 663 -36.41 -9.26 11.20
CA VAL A 663 -34.93 -9.25 11.22
C VAL A 663 -34.33 -8.08 12.00
N ASP A 664 -35.07 -6.98 12.15
CA ASP A 664 -34.66 -5.79 12.90
C ASP A 664 -35.88 -4.94 13.35
N ALA A 665 -35.61 -3.83 14.03
CA ALA A 665 -36.62 -2.91 14.54
C ALA A 665 -37.44 -2.23 13.42
N GLU A 666 -36.84 -1.97 12.25
CA GLU A 666 -37.54 -1.36 11.12
C GLU A 666 -38.51 -2.34 10.49
N ALA A 667 -38.12 -3.60 10.29
CA ALA A 667 -39.00 -4.65 9.80
C ALA A 667 -40.20 -4.84 10.75
N LYS A 668 -39.98 -4.78 12.07
CA LYS A 668 -41.07 -4.79 13.06
C LYS A 668 -42.00 -3.59 12.89
N LYS A 669 -41.44 -2.40 12.65
CA LYS A 669 -42.20 -1.18 12.40
C LYS A 669 -43.03 -1.27 11.12
N VAL A 670 -42.44 -1.72 10.01
CA VAL A 670 -43.14 -1.98 8.73
C VAL A 670 -44.32 -2.92 8.95
N LYS A 671 -44.09 -4.04 9.64
CA LYS A 671 -45.15 -5.02 9.94
C LYS A 671 -46.28 -4.38 10.75
N SER A 672 -45.97 -3.57 11.76
CA SER A 672 -46.99 -2.89 12.58
C SER A 672 -47.78 -1.84 11.81
N LEU A 673 -47.12 -1.06 10.94
CA LEU A 673 -47.77 -0.04 10.12
C LEU A 673 -48.72 -0.68 9.12
N TYR A 674 -48.29 -1.76 8.47
CA TYR A 674 -49.14 -2.50 7.56
C TYR A 674 -50.31 -3.17 8.30
N ALA A 675 -50.08 -3.80 9.45
CA ALA A 675 -51.13 -4.51 10.20
C ALA A 675 -52.25 -3.60 10.72
N ALA A 676 -52.01 -2.29 10.86
CA ALA A 676 -53.01 -1.34 11.35
C ALA A 676 -54.18 -1.14 10.36
N HIS A 677 -53.87 -1.03 9.05
CA HIS A 677 -54.88 -0.70 8.03
C HIS A 677 -54.74 -1.53 6.73
N HIS A 678 -53.87 -2.54 6.71
CA HIS A 678 -53.51 -3.32 5.52
C HIS A 678 -53.06 -2.46 4.32
N SER A 679 -52.39 -1.34 4.59
CA SER A 679 -52.07 -0.29 3.63
C SER A 679 -50.57 -0.20 3.35
N VAL A 680 -50.16 -0.38 2.09
CA VAL A 680 -48.77 -0.09 1.66
C VAL A 680 -48.51 1.42 1.71
N ALA A 681 -49.53 2.23 1.45
CA ALA A 681 -49.43 3.69 1.54
C ALA A 681 -49.01 4.15 2.95
N ASP A 682 -49.52 3.49 4.00
CA ASP A 682 -49.17 3.81 5.40
C ASP A 682 -47.71 3.49 5.73
N VAL A 683 -47.18 2.41 5.14
CA VAL A 683 -45.77 2.05 5.28
C VAL A 683 -44.89 3.07 4.56
N LEU A 684 -45.19 3.37 3.28
CA LEU A 684 -44.38 4.25 2.45
C LEU A 684 -44.46 5.72 2.89
N SER A 685 -45.60 6.17 3.40
CA SER A 685 -45.80 7.54 3.88
C SER A 685 -45.45 7.73 5.36
N TYR A 686 -44.94 6.69 6.04
CA TYR A 686 -44.58 6.79 7.45
C TYR A 686 -43.56 7.89 7.66
N SER A 687 -43.81 8.78 8.63
CA SER A 687 -42.85 9.79 9.08
C SER A 687 -42.78 9.74 10.61
N GLY A 688 -41.58 9.78 11.18
CA GLY A 688 -41.38 9.68 12.63
C GLY A 688 -39.91 9.64 13.06
N ASP A 689 -39.65 9.48 14.35
CA ASP A 689 -38.29 9.48 14.87
C ASP A 689 -37.51 8.22 14.48
N TYR A 690 -36.27 8.43 14.03
CA TYR A 690 -35.35 7.37 13.62
C TYR A 690 -33.90 7.77 13.93
N HIS A 691 -33.20 6.99 14.75
CA HIS A 691 -31.78 7.22 15.12
C HIS A 691 -31.43 8.69 15.43
N ARG A 692 -32.23 9.35 16.28
CA ARG A 692 -32.06 10.77 16.70
C ARG A 692 -32.27 11.82 15.58
N GLY A 693 -32.93 11.46 14.49
CA GLY A 693 -33.39 12.37 13.45
C GLY A 693 -34.80 12.03 12.94
N LEU A 694 -35.35 12.88 12.08
CA LEU A 694 -36.70 12.70 11.51
C LEU A 694 -36.63 11.82 10.25
N TYR A 695 -37.27 10.65 10.29
CA TYR A 695 -37.58 9.86 9.10
C TYR A 695 -38.71 10.54 8.34
N LYS A 696 -38.47 10.88 7.06
CA LYS A 696 -39.48 11.43 6.14
C LYS A 696 -39.84 10.38 5.10
N GLY A 697 -41.07 9.87 5.17
CA GLY A 697 -41.64 8.99 4.16
C GLY A 697 -42.03 9.75 2.89
N LEU A 698 -42.72 9.04 2.01
CA LEU A 698 -43.31 9.64 0.80
C LEU A 698 -44.47 10.56 1.15
N ASP A 699 -44.66 11.57 0.32
CA ASP A 699 -45.83 12.44 0.39
C ASP A 699 -47.01 11.73 -0.28
N ARG A 700 -48.14 11.62 0.43
CA ARG A 700 -49.30 10.85 -0.07
C ARG A 700 -49.92 11.44 -1.33
N GLU A 701 -49.88 12.76 -1.47
CA GLU A 701 -50.46 13.46 -2.61
C GLU A 701 -49.45 13.56 -3.74
N ALA A 702 -48.26 14.08 -3.45
CA ALA A 702 -47.24 14.32 -4.47
C ALA A 702 -46.66 13.01 -5.04
N ASP A 703 -46.60 11.94 -4.23
CA ASP A 703 -46.06 10.64 -4.65
C ASP A 703 -47.18 9.58 -4.85
N HIS A 704 -48.45 9.99 -4.94
CA HIS A 704 -49.63 9.10 -5.05
C HIS A 704 -49.47 8.03 -6.14
N GLY A 705 -49.07 8.44 -7.35
CA GLY A 705 -48.92 7.52 -8.48
C GLY A 705 -47.88 6.43 -8.24
N LEU A 706 -46.76 6.76 -7.56
CA LEU A 706 -45.75 5.78 -7.18
C LEU A 706 -46.27 4.81 -6.12
N ILE A 707 -46.95 5.35 -5.09
CA ILE A 707 -47.54 4.55 -4.02
C ILE A 707 -48.53 3.51 -4.61
N MET A 708 -49.39 3.94 -5.53
CA MET A 708 -50.37 3.04 -6.17
C MET A 708 -49.72 1.96 -7.03
N ARG A 709 -48.64 2.27 -7.75
CA ARG A 709 -47.91 1.23 -8.52
C ARG A 709 -47.24 0.22 -7.60
N VAL A 710 -46.59 0.66 -6.52
CA VAL A 710 -45.98 -0.26 -5.53
C VAL A 710 -47.05 -1.11 -4.83
N GLN A 711 -48.20 -0.53 -4.47
CA GLN A 711 -49.36 -1.25 -3.92
C GLN A 711 -49.84 -2.35 -4.89
N SER A 712 -50.04 -2.01 -6.18
CA SER A 712 -50.46 -2.98 -7.19
C SER A 712 -49.47 -4.14 -7.35
N ARG A 713 -48.16 -3.87 -7.31
CA ARG A 713 -47.13 -4.92 -7.33
C ARG A 713 -47.16 -5.77 -6.05
N PHE A 714 -47.39 -5.17 -4.89
CA PHE A 714 -47.51 -5.86 -3.62
C PHE A 714 -48.70 -6.83 -3.60
N ASP A 715 -49.87 -6.38 -4.08
CA ASP A 715 -51.08 -7.20 -4.11
C ASP A 715 -50.90 -8.40 -5.05
N ALA A 716 -50.37 -8.18 -6.26
CA ALA A 716 -50.09 -9.26 -7.22
C ALA A 716 -49.08 -10.29 -6.66
N LEU A 717 -48.04 -9.82 -5.95
CA LEU A 717 -47.08 -10.68 -5.28
C LEU A 717 -47.71 -11.54 -4.18
N ARG A 718 -48.58 -10.92 -3.37
CA ARG A 718 -49.27 -11.60 -2.28
C ARG A 718 -50.23 -12.65 -2.81
N GLU A 719 -51.04 -12.33 -3.81
CA GLU A 719 -51.93 -13.28 -4.49
C GLU A 719 -51.16 -14.48 -5.06
N SER A 720 -50.02 -14.25 -5.71
CA SER A 720 -49.19 -15.32 -6.27
C SER A 720 -48.66 -16.29 -5.20
N LEU A 721 -48.24 -15.78 -4.03
CA LEU A 721 -47.76 -16.61 -2.92
C LEU A 721 -48.90 -17.39 -2.23
N ASP A 722 -50.08 -16.77 -2.12
CA ASP A 722 -51.28 -17.42 -1.60
C ASP A 722 -51.74 -18.56 -2.54
N HIS A 723 -51.57 -18.40 -3.87
CA HIS A 723 -51.82 -19.46 -4.84
C HIS A 723 -50.80 -20.60 -4.81
N GLN A 724 -49.51 -20.30 -4.59
CA GLN A 724 -48.46 -21.31 -4.43
C GLN A 724 -48.65 -22.15 -3.16
N THR A 725 -49.08 -21.53 -2.05
CA THR A 725 -49.38 -22.25 -0.80
C THR A 725 -50.68 -23.06 -0.88
N ALA A 726 -51.61 -22.67 -1.75
CA ALA A 726 -52.86 -23.39 -2.03
C ALA A 726 -52.73 -24.51 -3.09
N GLY A 727 -51.53 -24.80 -3.61
CA GLY A 727 -51.28 -25.89 -4.56
C GLY A 727 -51.87 -25.69 -5.97
N ARG A 728 -52.20 -24.46 -6.38
CA ARG A 728 -52.72 -24.15 -7.71
C ARG A 728 -51.70 -23.29 -8.48
N TYR A 729 -50.94 -23.90 -9.39
CA TYR A 729 -50.16 -23.14 -10.38
C TYR A 729 -51.07 -22.62 -11.50
N PRO A 730 -50.70 -21.48 -12.11
CA PRO A 730 -50.07 -21.59 -13.41
C PRO A 730 -48.66 -20.98 -13.41
N HIS A 731 -47.75 -21.66 -14.09
CA HIS A 731 -46.43 -21.16 -14.45
C HIS A 731 -46.59 -20.17 -15.60
N GLU A 732 -46.48 -18.87 -15.34
CA GLU A 732 -46.02 -17.86 -16.30
C GLU A 732 -45.45 -16.64 -15.57
#